data_AF-A0A4S9KCB0-F1
#
_entry.id   AF-A0A4S9KCB0-F1
#
_cell.length_a   1.000
_cell.length_b   1.000
_cell.length_c   1.000
_cell.angle_alpha   90.00
_cell.angle_beta   90.00
_cell.angle_gamma   90.00
#
_symmetry.space_group_name_H-M   'P 1'
#
loop_
_entity.id
_entity.type
_entity.pdbx_description
1 polymer ?
#
loop_
_entity_poly.entity_id
_entity_poly.type
_entity_poly.pdbx_seq_one_letter_code
_entity_poly.pdbx_strand_id
1 'polypeptide(L)'
;MTQLTLETTSNLIFQEPYPARMDDLDSAIYYSAWNACIAEVMRRHPEIDIYHINDYHGAVAPLHLLPRVIPVCLSLHNAEFQGLWSINTPKKMQEMSDVFNLDKSIIRRYVQWGDNFNLLHAGASYLRIHQKGFGAVGVSKKYGARSFARYPIFWGLPKVGILPNPDPADIEHFDKCLPNPDVAIDREYETSRGATRKQAQQWANLNIDESAELFVFVGRWSMQKGIDLIADVFPKVLEENPKAQLICVGPVIDLYGKFAALKLDYLMKKYPGRVYSKPMFVYVPPFVHAGAEFALIPSRDEPFGLVSVEFGRKGALGVGAKVGGLGQMPGWWFQIESSMTRHMLSQFKKCIQAALSSDQETRALMRARSKEQRFPVAQWVEDLEILQTKAIKINTKVQDGSVSALSTPSSTPNSSPPRSRAQSRVASPAASRSSSPTPKTPAPQFRRRLSSLLYPAHPTAEQYMPFRRRLSSLFPMSRRLPFQHSEAGADISELEESRDEVGSLPPSSPTFRPGTAGSMSAARALFTPGFGFAEEQNLPGELTRPTLAHYRRSSTLSVHEVVGEKTDYSLQKVDQSFTDSQLDYYRIYQMMLGSLTAKNSEGKLCIETFLHSAEKNWYRRFGEAKLGRTVVSPPEVGDKKFGGKGVSVTVREASSISESERTASVGAMSHTSAEQFFTTANYKAPTGISKLMMSKIPYLAPDWPLYAYLMAFGQIVAVNSHQITIITGAQGENANKLYTIASIYLAGSLFWWLMIRRLASKWALSLPFVLYGLAFFFVGLAPFGTTLDSRGWIQNVGAGLYSFASASGSLYFALNFASEGGVPIQTMIFRATAVQGVQQLWVAALWAWGSAMSANHTSQFTNTIMNSKVLLAIMAPIALLFASVGVILLFGLPEYYHNSPGKAPSFYTSVWKRKIVLWFFVAIVAQNYWLSAPTGRNWQYLFSSTHAPVWAIVLLLLLFFIVIWCVALYTISRFSEHHSWFLPIFGAGLGAPRWCQMLWSTSGMGLYLPWGSTVGSAIAGRSLWLWLGTLDALSGVGIGTMLLQTLTRHHVAVTLTASQVLGSIATIAARASSPDATGPGAVFPNLAVSLAGLGAWEFWVALLFQLVLPVGFLMFFRNEQLFKP
;
A
#
# COMPACT_ATOMS: atom_id res chain seq x y z
N MET A 1 -4.59 49.35 24.63
CA MET A 1 -5.16 48.84 23.36
C MET A 1 -4.16 48.01 22.53
N THR A 2 -2.87 48.34 22.51
CA THR A 2 -1.85 47.76 21.62
C THR A 2 -1.61 46.23 21.72
N GLN A 3 -2.07 45.56 22.79
CA GLN A 3 -2.01 44.10 22.92
C GLN A 3 -3.14 43.38 22.15
N LEU A 4 -4.40 43.84 22.23
CA LEU A 4 -5.52 43.20 21.54
C LEU A 4 -5.39 43.27 20.00
N THR A 5 -4.70 44.29 19.46
CA THR A 5 -4.41 44.38 18.02
C THR A 5 -3.40 43.32 17.54
N LEU A 6 -2.57 42.76 18.42
CA LEU A 6 -1.71 41.62 18.09
C LEU A 6 -2.47 40.29 18.13
N GLU A 7 -3.40 40.12 19.08
CA GLU A 7 -4.25 38.91 19.16
C GLU A 7 -5.28 38.83 18.03
N THR A 8 -5.81 39.97 17.57
CA THR A 8 -6.72 40.01 16.41
C THR A 8 -6.00 39.89 15.06
N THR A 9 -4.72 40.22 14.97
CA THR A 9 -3.92 39.98 13.75
C THR A 9 -3.31 38.57 13.71
N SER A 10 -2.95 37.96 14.83
CA SER A 10 -2.46 36.57 14.85
C SER A 10 -3.51 35.56 14.39
N ASN A 11 -4.80 35.81 14.69
CA ASN A 11 -5.92 35.00 14.19
C ASN A 11 -6.16 35.09 12.67
N LEU A 12 -5.46 35.97 11.94
CA LEU A 12 -5.51 36.06 10.47
C LEU A 12 -4.30 35.40 9.77
N ILE A 13 -3.33 34.85 10.50
CA ILE A 13 -2.07 34.32 9.94
C ILE A 13 -1.83 32.84 10.33
N PHE A 14 -2.86 32.00 10.23
CA PHE A 14 -2.71 30.54 10.09
C PHE A 14 -3.91 29.92 9.33
N GLN A 15 -4.18 30.37 8.10
CA GLN A 15 -4.94 29.54 7.17
C GLN A 15 -4.08 28.33 6.78
N GLU A 16 -4.54 27.12 7.07
CA GLU A 16 -3.89 25.91 6.55
C GLU A 16 -3.99 25.92 5.00
N PRO A 17 -2.86 25.86 4.27
CA PRO A 17 -2.88 26.03 2.80
C PRO A 17 -3.48 24.83 2.06
N TYR A 18 -3.72 23.72 2.77
CA TYR A 18 -4.34 22.50 2.27
C TYR A 18 -5.55 22.13 3.14
N PRO A 19 -6.59 21.49 2.58
CA PRO A 19 -7.66 20.91 3.39
C PRO A 19 -7.11 19.81 4.32
N ALA A 20 -7.65 19.71 5.54
CA ALA A 20 -7.23 18.74 6.56
C ALA A 20 -7.49 17.27 6.18
N ARG A 21 -8.24 17.02 5.09
CA ARG A 21 -8.46 15.71 4.46
C ARG A 21 -8.37 15.81 2.94
N MET A 22 -8.39 14.65 2.29
CA MET A 22 -8.05 14.46 0.87
C MET A 22 -9.05 13.53 0.14
N ASP A 23 -10.12 13.12 0.84
CA ASP A 23 -11.06 12.07 0.45
C ASP A 23 -12.55 12.47 0.62
N ASP A 24 -12.81 13.73 0.92
CA ASP A 24 -14.14 14.33 1.15
C ASP A 24 -14.54 15.38 0.10
N LEU A 25 -15.75 15.93 0.22
CA LEU A 25 -16.30 16.89 -0.74
C LEU A 25 -15.57 18.24 -0.73
N ASP A 26 -15.20 18.71 0.46
CA ASP A 26 -14.48 19.96 0.72
C ASP A 26 -13.14 19.99 -0.03
N SER A 27 -12.35 18.91 0.11
CA SER A 27 -11.11 18.74 -0.65
C SER A 27 -11.35 18.54 -2.15
N ALA A 28 -12.40 17.83 -2.55
CA ALA A 28 -12.75 17.67 -3.97
C ALA A 28 -13.06 19.02 -4.65
N ILE A 29 -13.79 19.91 -3.97
CA ILE A 29 -14.09 21.28 -4.44
C ILE A 29 -12.80 22.11 -4.54
N TYR A 30 -11.95 22.11 -3.50
CA TYR A 30 -10.66 22.83 -3.50
C TYR A 30 -9.79 22.43 -4.70
N TYR A 31 -9.59 21.13 -4.92
CA TYR A 31 -8.73 20.64 -6.00
C TYR A 31 -9.39 20.78 -7.38
N SER A 32 -10.72 20.70 -7.48
CA SER A 32 -11.44 21.03 -8.71
C SER A 32 -11.20 22.49 -9.12
N ALA A 33 -11.46 23.44 -8.21
CA ALA A 33 -11.28 24.87 -8.46
C ALA A 33 -9.84 25.20 -8.87
N TRP A 34 -8.84 24.62 -8.19
CA TRP A 34 -7.43 24.79 -8.55
C TRP A 34 -7.10 24.31 -9.98
N ASN A 35 -7.57 23.12 -10.37
CA ASN A 35 -7.33 22.58 -11.71
C ASN A 35 -8.10 23.33 -12.81
N ALA A 36 -9.34 23.75 -12.52
CA ALA A 36 -10.14 24.56 -13.43
C ALA A 36 -9.51 25.95 -13.67
N CYS A 37 -9.06 26.64 -12.61
CA CYS A 37 -8.40 27.94 -12.73
C CYS A 37 -7.11 27.86 -13.58
N ILE A 38 -6.28 26.83 -13.40
CA ILE A 38 -5.09 26.60 -14.23
C ILE A 38 -5.50 26.38 -15.69
N ALA A 39 -6.54 25.58 -15.96
CA ALA A 39 -7.05 25.38 -17.30
C ALA A 39 -7.56 26.70 -17.93
N GLU A 40 -8.26 27.56 -17.21
CA GLU A 40 -8.70 28.86 -17.73
C GLU A 40 -7.52 29.79 -18.08
N VAL A 41 -6.46 29.80 -17.28
CA VAL A 41 -5.21 30.53 -17.62
C VAL A 41 -4.66 29.99 -18.94
N MET A 42 -4.56 28.66 -19.09
CA MET A 42 -4.04 28.03 -20.32
C MET A 42 -4.96 28.19 -21.54
N ARG A 43 -6.26 28.47 -21.36
CA ARG A 43 -7.17 28.85 -22.45
C ARG A 43 -6.99 30.32 -22.85
N ARG A 44 -6.81 31.23 -21.89
CA ARG A 44 -6.58 32.67 -22.15
C ARG A 44 -5.20 32.95 -22.74
N HIS A 45 -4.21 32.13 -22.39
CA HIS A 45 -2.82 32.25 -22.83
C HIS A 45 -2.45 31.09 -23.78
N PRO A 46 -2.79 31.18 -25.08
CA PRO A 46 -2.41 30.17 -26.08
C PRO A 46 -0.90 30.08 -26.32
N GLU A 47 -0.12 31.09 -25.93
CA GLU A 47 1.34 31.17 -26.02
C GLU A 47 2.09 30.25 -25.04
N ILE A 48 1.38 29.52 -24.17
CA ILE A 48 2.01 28.57 -23.24
C ILE A 48 2.33 27.25 -23.96
N ASP A 49 3.61 27.07 -24.30
CA ASP A 49 4.15 25.87 -24.98
C ASP A 49 4.05 24.57 -24.14
N ILE A 50 4.13 24.67 -22.81
CA ILE A 50 4.26 23.50 -21.92
C ILE A 50 3.73 23.81 -20.51
N TYR A 51 3.18 22.78 -19.86
CA TYR A 51 2.78 22.82 -18.46
C TYR A 51 3.58 21.83 -17.59
N HIS A 52 4.18 22.30 -16.50
CA HIS A 52 4.93 21.47 -15.57
C HIS A 52 4.11 21.25 -14.28
N ILE A 53 3.68 20.00 -14.05
CA ILE A 53 2.93 19.58 -12.87
C ILE A 53 3.91 19.19 -11.74
N ASN A 54 3.68 19.67 -10.53
CA ASN A 54 4.36 19.20 -9.31
C ASN A 54 3.42 18.32 -8.47
N ASP A 55 3.79 17.05 -8.34
CA ASP A 55 2.97 15.95 -7.80
C ASP A 55 1.56 15.89 -8.42
N TYR A 56 0.52 15.82 -7.58
CA TYR A 56 -0.85 15.52 -8.00
C TYR A 56 -1.74 16.76 -8.11
N HIS A 57 -1.35 17.86 -7.46
CA HIS A 57 -2.21 19.02 -7.17
C HIS A 57 -2.86 19.60 -8.44
N GLY A 58 -2.08 19.83 -9.50
CA GLY A 58 -2.54 20.36 -10.79
C GLY A 58 -2.68 19.31 -11.90
N ALA A 59 -2.70 18.01 -11.57
CA ALA A 59 -2.57 16.93 -12.55
C ALA A 59 -3.81 16.67 -13.43
N VAL A 60 -4.93 17.36 -13.17
CA VAL A 60 -6.19 17.28 -13.93
C VAL A 60 -6.41 18.48 -14.85
N ALA A 61 -5.75 19.62 -14.64
CA ALA A 61 -5.87 20.82 -15.47
C ALA A 61 -5.78 20.56 -16.99
N PRO A 62 -4.85 19.72 -17.51
CA PRO A 62 -4.76 19.40 -18.95
C PRO A 62 -5.97 18.63 -19.52
N LEU A 63 -6.81 18.03 -18.67
CA LEU A 63 -8.01 17.30 -19.11
C LEU A 63 -9.18 18.23 -19.47
N HIS A 64 -9.28 19.40 -18.81
CA HIS A 64 -10.28 20.41 -19.13
C HIS A 64 -9.99 21.15 -20.46
N LEU A 65 -8.78 20.97 -21.03
CA LEU A 65 -8.39 21.54 -22.32
C LEU A 65 -8.77 20.65 -23.51
N LEU A 66 -9.08 19.37 -23.28
CA LEU A 66 -9.39 18.42 -24.34
C LEU A 66 -10.59 18.91 -25.19
N PRO A 67 -10.53 18.84 -26.53
CA PRO A 67 -9.56 18.09 -27.33
C PRO A 67 -8.19 18.77 -27.59
N ARG A 68 -7.96 20.03 -27.19
CA ARG A 68 -6.63 20.66 -27.28
C ARG A 68 -5.66 19.94 -26.35
N VAL A 69 -4.57 19.42 -26.91
CA VAL A 69 -3.50 18.73 -26.19
C VAL A 69 -2.30 19.67 -26.08
N ILE A 70 -1.69 19.73 -24.89
CA ILE A 70 -0.49 20.52 -24.61
C ILE A 70 0.65 19.58 -24.17
N PRO A 71 1.92 19.89 -24.46
CA PRO A 71 3.07 19.30 -23.78
C PRO A 71 2.98 19.41 -22.25
N VAL A 72 3.34 18.33 -21.55
CA VAL A 72 3.29 18.23 -20.08
C VAL A 72 4.57 17.58 -19.52
N CYS A 73 5.08 18.12 -18.41
CA CYS A 73 6.04 17.45 -17.53
C CYS A 73 5.44 17.20 -16.14
N LEU A 74 5.97 16.21 -15.41
CA LEU A 74 5.50 15.82 -14.08
C LEU A 74 6.69 15.54 -13.16
N SER A 75 6.93 16.43 -12.19
CA SER A 75 7.91 16.21 -11.13
C SER A 75 7.26 15.56 -9.92
N LEU A 76 7.82 14.42 -9.49
CA LEU A 76 7.39 13.69 -8.29
C LEU A 76 8.23 14.13 -7.09
N HIS A 77 7.66 14.96 -6.22
CA HIS A 77 8.24 15.37 -4.94
C HIS A 77 7.77 14.46 -3.80
N ASN A 78 6.48 14.11 -3.70
CA ASN A 78 6.04 12.98 -2.87
C ASN A 78 4.82 12.21 -3.43
N ALA A 79 5.09 11.17 -4.22
CA ALA A 79 4.10 10.26 -4.80
C ALA A 79 3.38 9.29 -3.81
N GLU A 80 3.67 9.39 -2.51
CA GLU A 80 2.85 8.76 -1.47
C GLU A 80 1.47 9.43 -1.37
N PHE A 81 1.43 10.76 -1.56
CA PHE A 81 0.19 11.52 -1.70
C PHE A 81 -0.21 11.57 -3.19
N GLN A 82 -1.44 11.17 -3.49
CA GLN A 82 -1.91 10.98 -4.89
C GLN A 82 -3.21 11.71 -5.24
N GLY A 83 -3.88 12.33 -4.26
CA GLY A 83 -5.23 12.90 -4.39
C GLY A 83 -6.27 11.84 -4.70
N LEU A 84 -6.93 11.29 -3.67
CA LEU A 84 -7.67 10.02 -3.74
C LEU A 84 -9.09 10.12 -3.18
N TRP A 85 -10.10 10.07 -4.06
CA TRP A 85 -11.51 9.90 -3.66
C TRP A 85 -12.05 8.56 -4.14
N SER A 86 -12.93 7.93 -3.35
CA SER A 86 -13.57 6.67 -3.77
C SER A 86 -14.74 6.92 -4.71
N ILE A 87 -14.72 6.29 -5.88
CA ILE A 87 -15.76 6.32 -6.92
C ILE A 87 -16.35 4.91 -7.16
N ASN A 88 -16.39 4.11 -6.09
CA ASN A 88 -16.83 2.72 -6.10
C ASN A 88 -18.32 2.53 -6.46
N THR A 89 -19.17 3.54 -6.27
CA THR A 89 -20.58 3.52 -6.68
C THR A 89 -20.84 4.43 -7.88
N PRO A 90 -21.87 4.14 -8.72
CA PRO A 90 -22.30 5.03 -9.79
C PRO A 90 -22.68 6.44 -9.32
N LYS A 91 -23.17 6.58 -8.08
CA LYS A 91 -23.49 7.89 -7.47
C LYS A 91 -22.22 8.68 -7.12
N LYS A 92 -21.21 8.08 -6.49
CA LYS A 92 -19.92 8.76 -6.25
C LYS A 92 -19.20 9.13 -7.55
N MET A 93 -19.31 8.29 -8.59
CA MET A 93 -18.83 8.62 -9.94
C MET A 93 -19.59 9.80 -10.57
N GLN A 94 -20.89 9.96 -10.30
CA GLN A 94 -21.65 11.16 -10.71
C GLN A 94 -21.19 12.39 -9.92
N GLU A 95 -21.18 12.31 -8.58
CA GLU A 95 -20.76 13.40 -7.69
C GLU A 95 -19.35 13.94 -8.07
N MET A 96 -18.38 13.06 -8.34
CA MET A 96 -17.05 13.48 -8.82
C MET A 96 -17.02 13.99 -10.26
N SER A 97 -17.93 13.57 -11.13
CA SER A 97 -18.10 14.14 -12.48
C SER A 97 -18.53 15.59 -12.41
N ASP A 98 -19.50 15.87 -11.53
CA ASP A 98 -20.12 17.19 -11.38
C ASP A 98 -19.17 18.15 -10.65
N VAL A 99 -18.56 17.71 -9.54
CA VAL A 99 -17.62 18.53 -8.75
C VAL A 99 -16.39 18.92 -9.57
N PHE A 100 -15.82 18.01 -10.37
CA PHE A 100 -14.69 18.33 -11.25
C PHE A 100 -15.10 18.89 -12.61
N ASN A 101 -16.40 19.04 -12.92
CA ASN A 101 -16.90 19.44 -14.25
C ASN A 101 -16.18 18.70 -15.40
N LEU A 102 -16.14 17.36 -15.29
CA LEU A 102 -15.50 16.47 -16.25
C LEU A 102 -16.40 15.30 -16.61
N ASP A 103 -16.40 14.96 -17.89
CA ASP A 103 -17.11 13.80 -18.41
C ASP A 103 -16.66 12.49 -17.76
N LYS A 104 -17.63 11.62 -17.46
CA LYS A 104 -17.37 10.24 -17.00
C LYS A 104 -16.48 9.45 -17.97
N SER A 105 -16.48 9.81 -19.25
CA SER A 105 -15.61 9.21 -20.28
C SER A 105 -14.14 9.60 -20.08
N ILE A 106 -13.86 10.87 -19.79
CA ILE A 106 -12.54 11.43 -19.47
C ILE A 106 -12.06 10.84 -18.13
N ILE A 107 -12.91 10.86 -17.10
CA ILE A 107 -12.59 10.28 -15.78
C ILE A 107 -12.19 8.81 -15.91
N ARG A 108 -12.98 7.99 -16.62
CA ARG A 108 -12.67 6.56 -16.85
C ARG A 108 -11.41 6.30 -17.69
N ARG A 109 -10.97 7.26 -18.52
CA ARG A 109 -9.83 7.11 -19.44
C ARG A 109 -8.51 7.60 -18.84
N TYR A 110 -8.55 8.66 -18.05
CA TYR A 110 -7.35 9.32 -17.51
C TYR A 110 -7.25 9.22 -15.98
N VAL A 111 -8.33 9.50 -15.25
CA VAL A 111 -8.27 9.73 -13.79
C VAL A 111 -8.46 8.43 -12.98
N GLN A 112 -9.43 7.61 -13.36
CA GLN A 112 -9.82 6.41 -12.61
C GLN A 112 -8.70 5.37 -12.54
N TRP A 113 -8.30 5.01 -11.32
CA TRP A 113 -7.42 3.87 -11.03
C TRP A 113 -8.13 2.87 -10.11
N GLY A 114 -8.70 1.82 -10.71
CA GLY A 114 -9.53 0.87 -9.95
C GLY A 114 -10.82 1.54 -9.48
N ASP A 115 -11.07 1.52 -8.18
CA ASP A 115 -12.27 2.08 -7.55
C ASP A 115 -12.10 3.53 -7.08
N ASN A 116 -10.95 4.15 -7.40
CA ASN A 116 -10.57 5.49 -6.94
C ASN A 116 -10.40 6.49 -8.09
N PHE A 117 -10.83 7.72 -7.86
CA PHE A 117 -10.44 8.92 -8.60
C PHE A 117 -9.07 9.33 -8.10
N ASN A 118 -8.05 9.35 -8.96
CA ASN A 118 -6.65 9.53 -8.56
C ASN A 118 -6.00 10.63 -9.41
N LEU A 119 -5.66 11.75 -8.78
CA LEU A 119 -5.09 12.92 -9.46
C LEU A 119 -3.70 12.61 -10.05
N LEU A 120 -2.81 11.94 -9.29
CA LEU A 120 -1.47 11.61 -9.78
C LEU A 120 -1.50 10.63 -10.97
N HIS A 121 -2.49 9.73 -10.99
CA HIS A 121 -2.77 8.84 -12.12
C HIS A 121 -3.33 9.59 -13.33
N ALA A 122 -4.04 10.72 -13.16
CA ALA A 122 -4.47 11.57 -14.27
C ALA A 122 -3.26 12.09 -15.05
N GLY A 123 -2.27 12.65 -14.35
CA GLY A 123 -1.00 13.08 -14.94
C GLY A 123 -0.24 11.93 -15.62
N ALA A 124 -0.07 10.80 -14.92
CA ALA A 124 0.59 9.62 -15.49
C ALA A 124 -0.14 9.07 -16.74
N SER A 125 -1.48 9.10 -16.76
CA SER A 125 -2.30 8.68 -17.90
C SER A 125 -2.22 9.66 -19.07
N TYR A 126 -2.16 10.96 -18.80
CA TYR A 126 -1.98 11.99 -19.82
C TYR A 126 -0.65 11.77 -20.55
N LEU A 127 0.44 11.62 -19.80
CA LEU A 127 1.77 11.31 -20.35
C LEU A 127 1.77 9.99 -21.12
N ARG A 128 1.13 8.92 -20.60
CA ARG A 128 0.99 7.62 -21.27
C ARG A 128 0.32 7.74 -22.65
N ILE A 129 -0.73 8.55 -22.76
CA ILE A 129 -1.56 8.67 -23.96
C ILE A 129 -0.97 9.66 -24.97
N HIS A 130 -0.58 10.86 -24.53
CA HIS A 130 -0.15 11.96 -25.41
C HIS A 130 1.37 12.05 -25.61
N GLN A 131 2.17 11.41 -24.76
CA GLN A 131 3.65 11.47 -24.81
C GLN A 131 4.33 10.08 -24.71
N LYS A 132 3.60 9.00 -25.00
CA LYS A 132 4.09 7.60 -24.92
C LYS A 132 4.72 7.24 -23.56
N GLY A 133 4.30 7.93 -22.50
CA GLY A 133 4.79 7.80 -21.12
C GLY A 133 6.08 8.56 -20.80
N PHE A 134 6.58 9.43 -21.69
CA PHE A 134 7.68 10.35 -21.39
C PHE A 134 7.18 11.64 -20.71
N GLY A 135 7.93 12.15 -19.73
CA GLY A 135 7.67 13.45 -19.06
C GLY A 135 7.63 13.39 -17.53
N ALA A 136 7.56 12.19 -16.93
CA ALA A 136 7.59 12.02 -15.47
C ALA A 136 9.04 11.86 -14.95
N VAL A 137 9.40 12.59 -13.89
CA VAL A 137 10.72 12.56 -13.24
C VAL A 137 10.59 12.53 -11.72
N GLY A 138 11.59 11.97 -11.02
CA GLY A 138 11.68 12.03 -9.55
C GLY A 138 12.85 12.90 -9.08
N VAL A 139 12.64 13.61 -7.98
CA VAL A 139 13.57 14.60 -7.38
C VAL A 139 14.91 14.06 -6.86
N SER A 140 15.18 12.76 -6.98
CA SER A 140 16.51 12.18 -6.78
C SER A 140 16.70 10.87 -7.54
N LYS A 141 17.97 10.51 -7.77
CA LYS A 141 18.41 9.33 -8.54
C LYS A 141 17.84 8.01 -8.02
N LYS A 142 17.67 7.86 -6.71
CA LYS A 142 17.02 6.67 -6.11
C LYS A 142 15.50 6.80 -6.09
N TYR A 143 14.97 8.01 -5.89
CA TYR A 143 13.54 8.21 -5.67
C TYR A 143 12.70 7.94 -6.93
N GLY A 144 13.10 8.44 -8.11
CA GLY A 144 12.36 8.18 -9.35
C GLY A 144 12.19 6.68 -9.65
N ALA A 145 13.27 5.91 -9.51
CA ALA A 145 13.26 4.46 -9.67
C ALA A 145 12.42 3.74 -8.60
N ARG A 146 12.49 4.18 -7.33
CA ARG A 146 11.64 3.66 -6.24
C ARG A 146 10.18 3.92 -6.54
N SER A 147 9.78 5.15 -6.81
CA SER A 147 8.38 5.54 -7.01
C SER A 147 7.74 4.80 -8.18
N PHE A 148 8.48 4.57 -9.28
CA PHE A 148 8.03 3.73 -10.39
C PHE A 148 7.77 2.27 -9.98
N ALA A 149 8.63 1.68 -9.14
CA ALA A 149 8.49 0.30 -8.71
C ALA A 149 7.45 0.13 -7.59
N ARG A 150 7.36 1.11 -6.68
CA ARG A 150 6.43 1.22 -5.55
C ARG A 150 5.00 1.45 -6.01
N TYR A 151 4.69 2.55 -6.72
CA TYR A 151 3.31 2.98 -6.95
C TYR A 151 2.70 2.44 -8.25
N PRO A 152 1.56 1.68 -8.18
CA PRO A 152 0.98 1.01 -9.35
C PRO A 152 0.60 1.91 -10.53
N ILE A 153 0.24 3.16 -10.24
CA ILE A 153 -0.22 4.15 -11.22
C ILE A 153 0.83 4.46 -12.31
N PHE A 154 2.12 4.28 -12.02
CA PHE A 154 3.20 4.55 -12.96
C PHE A 154 3.56 3.35 -13.84
N TRP A 155 3.01 2.16 -13.62
CA TRP A 155 3.40 0.96 -14.39
C TRP A 155 2.94 0.97 -15.85
N GLY A 156 2.06 1.90 -16.21
CA GLY A 156 1.70 2.23 -17.59
C GLY A 156 2.71 3.17 -18.29
N LEU A 157 3.71 3.70 -17.58
CA LEU A 157 4.86 4.42 -18.14
C LEU A 157 5.99 3.42 -18.48
N PRO A 158 6.93 3.77 -19.38
CA PRO A 158 8.13 2.97 -19.62
C PRO A 158 9.13 3.05 -18.46
N LYS A 159 9.27 4.24 -17.85
CA LYS A 159 10.04 4.53 -16.63
C LYS A 159 9.63 5.89 -16.07
N VAL A 160 9.96 6.15 -14.80
CA VAL A 160 10.10 7.52 -14.28
C VAL A 160 11.57 7.95 -14.47
N GLY A 161 11.80 9.18 -14.92
CA GLY A 161 13.12 9.78 -15.07
C GLY A 161 13.69 10.32 -13.77
N ILE A 162 14.77 11.10 -13.88
CA ILE A 162 15.48 11.70 -12.75
C ILE A 162 15.69 13.17 -13.09
N LEU A 163 15.37 14.06 -12.15
CA LEU A 163 15.69 15.49 -12.19
C LEU A 163 16.04 15.86 -10.74
N PRO A 164 17.33 15.78 -10.33
CA PRO A 164 17.70 15.96 -8.93
C PRO A 164 17.46 17.41 -8.50
N ASN A 165 16.87 17.64 -7.32
CA ASN A 165 16.73 19.02 -6.83
C ASN A 165 18.12 19.65 -6.61
N PRO A 166 18.31 20.94 -6.95
CA PRO A 166 19.50 21.69 -6.61
C PRO A 166 19.44 22.22 -5.16
N ASP A 167 20.58 22.72 -4.69
CA ASP A 167 20.67 23.64 -3.56
C ASP A 167 20.41 25.06 -4.09
N PRO A 168 19.36 25.78 -3.65
CA PRO A 168 19.05 27.12 -4.14
C PRO A 168 20.16 28.17 -3.92
N ALA A 169 21.15 27.89 -3.07
CA ALA A 169 22.34 28.73 -2.89
C ALA A 169 23.48 28.41 -3.88
N ASP A 170 23.46 27.26 -4.55
CA ASP A 170 24.52 26.79 -5.47
C ASP A 170 24.29 27.34 -6.89
N ILE A 171 24.44 28.67 -7.02
CA ILE A 171 24.19 29.45 -8.25
C ILE A 171 25.45 29.78 -9.05
N GLU A 172 26.62 29.31 -8.61
CA GLU A 172 27.89 29.56 -9.30
C GLU A 172 28.01 28.75 -10.61
N HIS A 173 29.07 29.00 -11.38
CA HIS A 173 29.36 28.21 -12.57
C HIS A 173 29.63 26.73 -12.22
N PHE A 174 29.14 25.83 -13.05
CA PHE A 174 29.32 24.38 -12.87
C PHE A 174 30.04 23.77 -14.06
N ASP A 175 31.38 23.75 -13.98
CA ASP A 175 32.18 22.85 -14.78
C ASP A 175 31.92 21.40 -14.36
N LYS A 176 31.75 20.51 -15.34
CA LYS A 176 31.42 19.08 -15.13
C LYS A 176 32.63 18.24 -14.68
N CYS A 177 33.57 18.88 -13.99
CA CYS A 177 34.75 18.28 -13.40
C CYS A 177 34.39 17.40 -12.20
N LEU A 178 35.28 16.45 -11.86
CA LEU A 178 35.13 15.65 -10.65
C LEU A 178 35.46 16.51 -9.40
N PRO A 179 34.81 16.27 -8.25
CA PRO A 179 35.19 16.91 -7.00
C PRO A 179 36.66 16.65 -6.67
N ASN A 180 37.35 17.68 -6.18
CA ASN A 180 38.74 17.54 -5.73
C ASN A 180 38.81 16.50 -4.59
N PRO A 181 39.60 15.40 -4.70
CA PRO A 181 39.70 14.40 -3.65
C PRO A 181 40.38 14.94 -2.38
N ASP A 182 41.27 15.92 -2.53
CA ASP A 182 42.09 16.49 -1.48
C ASP A 182 41.45 17.79 -0.95
N VAL A 183 40.79 17.68 0.21
CA VAL A 183 40.08 18.79 0.85
C VAL A 183 40.79 19.20 2.12
N ALA A 184 41.24 20.46 2.18
CA ALA A 184 41.92 21.02 3.35
C ALA A 184 40.96 21.28 4.52
N ILE A 185 41.43 21.08 5.74
CA ILE A 185 40.67 21.39 6.96
C ILE A 185 40.83 22.87 7.32
N ASP A 186 39.71 23.58 7.32
CA ASP A 186 39.57 24.99 7.70
C ASP A 186 39.67 25.15 9.23
N ARG A 187 40.91 25.23 9.76
CA ARG A 187 41.19 25.22 11.21
C ARG A 187 40.63 26.45 11.93
N GLU A 188 40.53 27.60 11.27
CA GLU A 188 39.91 28.82 11.81
C GLU A 188 38.40 28.65 11.96
N TYR A 189 37.72 28.17 10.92
CA TYR A 189 36.31 27.83 10.98
C TYR A 189 36.03 26.82 12.11
N GLU A 190 36.83 25.75 12.22
CA GLU A 190 36.68 24.74 13.28
C GLU A 190 36.80 25.33 14.69
N THR A 191 37.77 26.23 14.92
CA THR A 191 37.92 26.93 16.20
C THR A 191 36.72 27.83 16.50
N SER A 192 36.15 28.48 15.47
CA SER A 192 35.00 29.39 15.63
C SER A 192 33.68 28.71 16.07
N ARG A 193 33.55 27.38 15.91
CA ARG A 193 32.27 26.66 16.10
C ARG A 193 31.75 26.67 17.54
N GLY A 194 32.61 26.89 18.53
CA GLY A 194 32.19 27.06 19.94
C GLY A 194 31.25 28.27 20.12
N ALA A 195 31.54 29.38 19.44
CA ALA A 195 30.75 30.60 19.54
C ALA A 195 29.35 30.47 18.89
N THR A 196 29.23 29.79 17.74
CA THR A 196 27.92 29.54 17.11
C THR A 196 27.10 28.50 17.89
N ARG A 197 27.75 27.50 18.49
CA ARG A 197 27.10 26.54 19.41
C ARG A 197 26.52 27.24 20.65
N LYS A 198 27.26 28.18 21.23
CA LYS A 198 26.82 29.05 22.34
C LYS A 198 25.61 29.92 21.99
N GLN A 199 25.60 30.53 20.80
CA GLN A 199 24.43 31.27 20.32
C GLN A 199 23.19 30.37 20.15
N ALA A 200 23.38 29.16 19.62
CA ALA A 200 22.31 28.17 19.48
C ALA A 200 21.77 27.71 20.85
N GLN A 201 22.64 27.48 21.84
CA GLN A 201 22.28 27.15 23.21
C GLN A 201 21.50 28.28 23.89
N GLN A 202 21.96 29.52 23.79
CA GLN A 202 21.28 30.69 24.33
C GLN A 202 19.88 30.87 23.75
N TRP A 203 19.72 30.75 22.42
CA TRP A 203 18.43 30.83 21.74
C TRP A 203 17.46 29.70 22.17
N ALA A 204 17.99 28.51 22.43
CA ALA A 204 17.22 27.34 22.88
C ALA A 204 17.06 27.25 24.42
N ASN A 205 17.53 28.25 25.18
CA ASN A 205 17.58 28.21 26.66
C ASN A 205 18.20 26.92 27.22
N LEU A 206 19.31 26.49 26.60
CA LEU A 206 20.12 25.35 27.02
C LEU A 206 21.32 25.81 27.85
N ASN A 207 21.87 24.90 28.66
CA ASN A 207 23.10 25.11 29.39
C ASN A 207 24.24 25.40 28.39
N ILE A 208 24.98 26.49 28.63
CA ILE A 208 26.07 26.89 27.74
C ILE A 208 27.28 25.98 27.99
N ASP A 209 27.63 25.18 26.98
CA ASP A 209 28.84 24.36 26.93
C ASP A 209 29.33 24.34 25.48
N GLU A 210 30.41 25.07 25.21
CA GLU A 210 30.98 25.20 23.87
C GLU A 210 31.54 23.86 23.34
N SER A 211 31.69 22.85 24.21
CA SER A 211 32.10 21.47 23.90
C SER A 211 30.94 20.46 23.89
N ALA A 212 29.68 20.91 23.94
CA ALA A 212 28.50 20.05 23.93
C ALA A 212 28.29 19.31 22.60
N GLU A 213 27.79 18.08 22.68
CA GLU A 213 27.34 17.29 21.54
C GLU A 213 25.90 17.72 21.20
N LEU A 214 25.78 18.85 20.49
CA LEU A 214 24.50 19.47 20.16
C LEU A 214 23.84 18.79 18.94
N PHE A 215 22.79 18.03 19.21
CA PHE A 215 21.93 17.42 18.20
C PHE A 215 20.76 18.33 17.85
N VAL A 216 20.48 18.49 16.55
CA VAL A 216 19.39 19.35 16.07
C VAL A 216 18.50 18.61 15.07
N PHE A 217 17.18 18.73 15.25
CA PHE A 217 16.14 18.33 14.31
C PHE A 217 15.29 19.55 13.93
N VAL A 218 15.20 19.84 12.63
CA VAL A 218 14.29 20.83 12.06
C VAL A 218 13.50 20.17 10.93
N GLY A 219 12.17 20.21 11.02
CA GLY A 219 11.32 19.62 9.98
C GLY A 219 9.86 19.47 10.39
N ARG A 220 9.07 18.79 9.55
CA ARG A 220 7.70 18.39 9.87
C ARG A 220 7.71 17.25 10.89
N TRP A 221 6.90 17.32 11.93
CA TRP A 221 6.82 16.31 12.97
C TRP A 221 5.79 15.27 12.56
N SER A 222 6.28 14.20 11.93
CA SER A 222 5.49 13.10 11.39
C SER A 222 6.22 11.76 11.46
N MET A 223 5.46 10.67 11.33
CA MET A 223 5.99 9.30 11.20
C MET A 223 6.97 9.19 10.01
N GLN A 224 6.71 9.90 8.91
CA GLN A 224 7.59 9.94 7.74
C GLN A 224 9.00 10.46 8.09
N LYS A 225 9.08 11.49 8.94
CA LYS A 225 10.33 12.16 9.32
C LYS A 225 11.03 11.56 10.55
N GLY A 226 10.37 10.66 11.27
CA GLY A 226 10.99 9.91 12.37
C GLY A 226 11.18 10.69 13.68
N ILE A 227 10.38 11.73 13.92
CA ILE A 227 10.43 12.50 15.19
C ILE A 227 10.12 11.62 16.42
N ASP A 228 9.31 10.59 16.23
CA ASP A 228 9.02 9.56 17.22
C ASP A 228 10.27 8.71 17.56
N LEU A 229 11.12 8.42 16.57
CA LEU A 229 12.41 7.74 16.78
C LEU A 229 13.36 8.58 17.64
N ILE A 230 13.33 9.90 17.47
CA ILE A 230 14.11 10.84 18.29
C ILE A 230 13.59 10.83 19.73
N ALA A 231 12.28 11.02 19.92
CA ALA A 231 11.65 11.03 21.23
C ALA A 231 11.77 9.69 21.99
N ASP A 232 11.83 8.56 21.28
CA ASP A 232 12.02 7.23 21.86
C ASP A 232 13.49 6.92 22.22
N VAL A 233 14.48 7.35 21.43
CA VAL A 233 15.91 7.07 21.66
C VAL A 233 16.57 8.06 22.64
N PHE A 234 16.24 9.35 22.58
CA PHE A 234 16.96 10.38 23.34
C PHE A 234 16.94 10.24 24.88
N PRO A 235 15.94 9.66 25.55
CA PRO A 235 16.01 9.41 27.00
C PRO A 235 17.24 8.58 27.40
N LYS A 236 17.66 7.64 26.55
CA LYS A 236 18.88 6.86 26.76
C LYS A 236 20.14 7.63 26.40
N VAL A 237 20.14 8.39 25.29
CA VAL A 237 21.30 9.20 24.86
C VAL A 237 21.66 10.23 25.93
N LEU A 238 20.65 10.90 26.51
CA LEU A 238 20.82 11.90 27.57
C LEU A 238 21.27 11.29 28.90
N GLU A 239 20.82 10.07 29.24
CA GLU A 239 21.26 9.32 30.42
C GLU A 239 22.70 8.77 30.26
N GLU A 240 23.12 8.33 29.08
CA GLU A 240 24.47 7.78 28.83
C GLU A 240 25.55 8.85 28.54
N ASN A 241 25.18 10.03 28.02
CA ASN A 241 26.14 11.03 27.54
C ASN A 241 25.85 12.39 28.19
N PRO A 242 26.58 12.82 29.24
CA PRO A 242 26.31 14.08 29.95
C PRO A 242 26.36 15.33 29.06
N LYS A 243 27.25 15.36 28.07
CA LYS A 243 27.42 16.49 27.12
C LYS A 243 26.39 16.54 25.98
N ALA A 244 25.53 15.54 25.83
CA ALA A 244 24.53 15.54 24.76
C ALA A 244 23.43 16.58 25.03
N GLN A 245 23.05 17.33 24.00
CA GLN A 245 21.96 18.30 24.03
C GLN A 245 21.05 18.11 22.81
N LEU A 246 19.77 18.44 22.92
CA LEU A 246 18.77 18.25 21.85
C LEU A 246 17.96 19.53 21.59
N ILE A 247 17.89 19.94 20.32
CA ILE A 247 16.95 20.93 19.81
C ILE A 247 16.01 20.24 18.80
N CYS A 248 14.70 20.23 19.06
CA CYS A 248 13.67 19.80 18.11
C CYS A 248 12.74 20.98 17.79
N VAL A 249 12.59 21.34 16.50
CA VAL A 249 11.72 22.44 16.05
C VAL A 249 10.87 22.01 14.85
N GLY A 250 9.61 22.47 14.82
CA GLY A 250 8.74 22.41 13.64
C GLY A 250 7.31 21.92 13.92
N PRO A 251 6.40 22.05 12.92
CA PRO A 251 4.97 21.81 13.12
C PRO A 251 4.61 20.33 13.21
N VAL A 252 3.68 20.01 14.10
CA VAL A 252 2.98 18.71 14.20
C VAL A 252 2.08 18.49 13.00
N ILE A 253 2.23 17.34 12.33
CA ILE A 253 1.44 16.97 11.14
C ILE A 253 0.56 15.74 11.38
N ASP A 254 0.97 14.80 12.25
CA ASP A 254 0.23 13.57 12.51
C ASP A 254 0.25 13.16 14.00
N LEU A 255 -0.38 12.02 14.31
CA LEU A 255 -0.41 11.45 15.66
C LEU A 255 0.99 11.11 16.20
N TYR A 256 1.94 10.68 15.36
CA TYR A 256 3.31 10.40 15.81
C TYR A 256 4.00 11.71 16.22
N GLY A 257 3.80 12.79 15.47
CA GLY A 257 4.25 14.14 15.86
C GLY A 257 3.61 14.64 17.15
N LYS A 258 2.30 14.46 17.32
CA LYS A 258 1.51 14.86 18.50
C LYS A 258 1.99 14.16 19.78
N PHE A 259 2.22 12.85 19.70
CA PHE A 259 2.68 12.05 20.84
C PHE A 259 4.19 12.20 21.08
N ALA A 260 5.00 12.44 20.04
CA ALA A 260 6.40 12.85 20.19
C ALA A 260 6.52 14.22 20.87
N ALA A 261 5.63 15.18 20.59
CA ALA A 261 5.62 16.48 21.27
C ALA A 261 5.33 16.36 22.77
N LEU A 262 4.32 15.58 23.14
CA LEU A 262 4.01 15.28 24.54
C LEU A 262 5.19 14.58 25.25
N LYS A 263 5.90 13.68 24.57
CA LYS A 263 7.11 13.03 25.10
C LYS A 263 8.30 13.99 25.22
N LEU A 264 8.55 14.83 24.22
CA LEU A 264 9.65 15.80 24.22
C LEU A 264 9.44 16.93 25.24
N ASP A 265 8.22 17.40 25.46
CA ASP A 265 7.86 18.30 26.57
C ASP A 265 8.18 17.68 27.94
N TYR A 266 7.81 16.41 28.16
CA TYR A 266 8.20 15.68 29.37
C TYR A 266 9.73 15.57 29.50
N LEU A 267 10.46 15.44 28.39
CA LEU A 267 11.93 15.40 28.40
C LEU A 267 12.57 16.77 28.69
N MET A 268 11.96 17.89 28.30
CA MET A 268 12.40 19.23 28.77
C MET A 268 12.30 19.33 30.29
N LYS A 269 11.23 18.77 30.87
CA LYS A 269 10.97 18.79 32.32
C LYS A 269 11.87 17.81 33.09
N LYS A 270 12.21 16.65 32.52
CA LYS A 270 13.12 15.66 33.12
C LYS A 270 14.60 16.03 32.98
N TYR A 271 15.00 16.72 31.91
CA TYR A 271 16.39 17.12 31.64
C TYR A 271 16.48 18.64 31.34
N PRO A 272 16.20 19.50 32.34
CA PRO A 272 16.23 20.96 32.16
C PRO A 272 17.61 21.44 31.68
N GLY A 273 17.61 22.42 30.77
CA GLY A 273 18.83 22.96 30.15
C GLY A 273 19.54 22.00 29.17
N ARG A 274 18.98 20.81 28.88
CA ARG A 274 19.56 19.85 27.92
C ARG A 274 18.65 19.48 26.74
N VAL A 275 17.36 19.79 26.83
CA VAL A 275 16.37 19.55 25.77
C VAL A 275 15.55 20.81 25.51
N TYR A 276 15.39 21.15 24.24
CA TYR A 276 14.47 22.17 23.74
C TYR A 276 13.51 21.55 22.72
N SER A 277 12.21 21.70 22.96
CA SER A 277 11.12 21.14 22.15
C SER A 277 10.16 22.25 21.73
N LYS A 278 10.01 22.47 20.42
CA LYS A 278 9.14 23.52 19.88
C LYS A 278 8.24 22.97 18.76
N PRO A 279 7.09 22.35 19.10
CA PRO A 279 6.19 21.63 18.18
C PRO A 279 5.33 22.53 17.27
N MET A 280 5.89 23.65 16.81
CA MET A 280 5.22 24.64 15.96
C MET A 280 6.19 25.19 14.90
N PHE A 281 5.67 25.87 13.88
CA PHE A 281 6.53 26.59 12.94
C PHE A 281 7.20 27.78 13.63
N VAL A 282 8.53 27.84 13.55
CA VAL A 282 9.36 28.93 14.09
C VAL A 282 10.50 29.18 13.12
N TYR A 283 10.87 30.45 12.91
CA TYR A 283 12.09 30.81 12.18
C TYR A 283 13.32 30.32 12.96
N VAL A 284 14.09 29.41 12.37
CA VAL A 284 15.34 28.89 12.96
C VAL A 284 16.50 29.76 12.49
N PRO A 285 17.23 30.47 13.39
CA PRO A 285 18.34 31.32 12.99
C PRO A 285 19.52 30.53 12.38
N PRO A 286 20.27 31.08 11.42
CA PRO A 286 21.39 30.37 10.78
C PRO A 286 22.48 29.85 11.72
N PHE A 287 22.67 30.48 12.88
CA PHE A 287 23.62 30.00 13.90
C PHE A 287 23.18 28.69 14.56
N VAL A 288 21.88 28.35 14.58
CA VAL A 288 21.39 27.04 15.07
C VAL A 288 21.80 25.92 14.11
N HIS A 289 21.81 26.18 12.79
CA HIS A 289 22.31 25.21 11.80
C HIS A 289 23.84 25.07 11.87
N ALA A 290 24.57 26.15 12.18
CA ALA A 290 26.04 26.15 12.23
C ALA A 290 26.63 25.62 13.55
N GLY A 291 25.97 25.89 14.69
CA GLY A 291 26.36 25.43 16.02
C GLY A 291 25.96 23.98 16.31
N ALA A 292 25.05 23.41 15.52
CA ALA A 292 24.72 21.99 15.55
C ALA A 292 25.96 21.15 15.23
N GLU A 293 26.23 20.13 16.05
CA GLU A 293 27.24 19.12 15.73
C GLU A 293 26.66 18.05 14.82
N PHE A 294 25.44 17.62 15.13
CA PHE A 294 24.75 16.54 14.42
C PHE A 294 23.35 16.97 13.98
N ALA A 295 23.05 16.81 12.69
CA ALA A 295 21.72 16.97 12.12
C ALA A 295 20.98 15.62 12.14
N LEU A 296 19.91 15.52 12.93
CA LEU A 296 19.11 14.30 13.06
C LEU A 296 18.17 14.13 11.87
N ILE A 297 18.37 13.09 11.06
CA ILE A 297 17.51 12.83 9.87
C ILE A 297 17.10 11.34 9.78
N PRO A 298 16.33 10.81 10.75
CA PRO A 298 15.91 9.40 10.80
C PRO A 298 14.68 9.09 9.91
N SER A 299 14.47 9.82 8.81
CA SER A 299 13.31 9.67 7.91
C SER A 299 13.07 8.21 7.49
N ARG A 300 11.81 7.75 7.56
CA ARG A 300 11.39 6.43 7.07
C ARG A 300 11.29 6.39 5.55
N ASP A 301 10.81 7.47 4.92
CA ASP A 301 10.95 7.72 3.49
C ASP A 301 11.33 9.20 3.27
N GLU A 302 12.25 9.46 2.34
CA GLU A 302 12.69 10.80 1.98
C GLU A 302 12.88 10.87 0.46
N PRO A 303 12.26 11.83 -0.25
CA PRO A 303 12.44 11.99 -1.69
C PRO A 303 13.82 12.54 -2.07
N PHE A 304 14.22 13.62 -1.41
CA PHE A 304 15.49 14.33 -1.61
C PHE A 304 16.16 14.63 -0.26
N GLY A 305 15.51 15.46 0.58
CA GLY A 305 15.99 15.80 1.93
C GLY A 305 16.91 17.01 1.98
N LEU A 306 16.44 18.16 1.46
CA LEU A 306 17.19 19.44 1.38
C LEU A 306 17.81 19.86 2.72
N VAL A 307 17.14 19.59 3.85
CA VAL A 307 17.64 19.83 5.21
C VAL A 307 19.03 19.21 5.44
N SER A 308 19.35 18.07 4.83
CA SER A 308 20.70 17.48 4.94
C SER A 308 21.78 18.35 4.29
N VAL A 309 21.44 19.04 3.19
CA VAL A 309 22.32 19.98 2.49
C VAL A 309 22.42 21.29 3.28
N GLU A 310 21.29 21.84 3.73
CA GLU A 310 21.24 23.09 4.52
C GLU A 310 22.10 23.01 5.80
N PHE A 311 22.01 21.90 6.55
CA PHE A 311 22.86 21.65 7.72
C PHE A 311 24.30 21.31 7.34
N GLY A 312 24.50 20.46 6.31
CA GLY A 312 25.84 20.05 5.86
C GLY A 312 26.70 21.21 5.34
N ARG A 313 26.10 22.18 4.64
CA ARG A 313 26.73 23.45 4.21
C ARG A 313 27.09 24.38 5.36
N LYS A 314 26.54 24.14 6.56
CA LYS A 314 26.84 24.86 7.80
C LYS A 314 27.71 24.05 8.77
N GLY A 315 28.25 22.90 8.33
CA GLY A 315 29.20 22.07 9.08
C GLY A 315 28.57 21.13 10.10
N ALA A 316 27.24 20.96 10.11
CA ALA A 316 26.58 19.94 10.93
C ALA A 316 26.53 18.60 10.19
N LEU A 317 26.97 17.52 10.85
CA LEU A 317 27.09 16.20 10.22
C LEU A 317 25.78 15.41 10.32
N GLY A 318 25.38 14.74 9.23
CA GLY A 318 24.12 13.97 9.22
C GLY A 318 24.18 12.74 10.13
N VAL A 319 23.12 12.47 10.89
CA VAL A 319 22.93 11.21 11.64
C VAL A 319 21.52 10.70 11.33
N GLY A 320 21.40 9.68 10.47
CA GLY A 320 20.10 9.35 9.88
C GLY A 320 20.04 8.13 8.98
N ALA A 321 18.97 8.05 8.19
CA ALA A 321 18.68 6.93 7.29
C ALA A 321 19.13 7.20 5.84
N LYS A 322 19.70 6.22 5.15
CA LYS A 322 20.25 6.34 3.78
C LYS A 322 19.18 6.23 2.67
N VAL A 323 18.10 6.99 2.83
CA VAL A 323 16.85 6.82 2.07
C VAL A 323 16.65 7.92 1.01
N GLY A 324 16.30 7.52 -0.23
CA GLY A 324 16.17 8.43 -1.38
C GLY A 324 17.43 9.25 -1.66
N GLY A 325 17.34 10.58 -1.57
CA GLY A 325 18.46 11.51 -1.68
C GLY A 325 19.40 11.56 -0.47
N LEU A 326 18.98 11.06 0.70
CA LEU A 326 19.81 11.08 1.90
C LEU A 326 21.05 10.19 1.78
N GLY A 327 22.10 10.60 2.49
CA GLY A 327 23.43 10.02 2.39
C GLY A 327 24.21 10.44 1.13
N GLN A 328 23.90 11.60 0.55
CA GLN A 328 24.81 12.35 -0.32
C GLN A 328 25.75 13.28 0.47
N MET A 329 25.27 13.90 1.56
CA MET A 329 26.10 14.68 2.48
C MET A 329 26.88 13.78 3.45
N PRO A 330 28.10 14.18 3.89
CA PRO A 330 28.85 13.48 4.93
C PRO A 330 28.06 13.31 6.24
N GLY A 331 28.22 12.15 6.87
CA GLY A 331 27.51 11.79 8.09
C GLY A 331 27.45 10.27 8.31
N TRP A 332 26.80 9.86 9.40
CA TRP A 332 26.49 8.48 9.73
C TRP A 332 25.11 8.14 9.19
N TRP A 333 25.06 7.15 8.29
CA TRP A 333 23.87 6.82 7.51
C TRP A 333 23.59 5.31 7.54
N PHE A 334 22.55 4.88 8.27
CA PHE A 334 22.15 3.47 8.29
C PHE A 334 21.23 3.13 7.11
N GLN A 335 21.35 1.90 6.59
CA GLN A 335 20.47 1.40 5.54
C GLN A 335 19.19 0.83 6.16
N ILE A 336 18.01 1.29 5.72
CA ILE A 336 16.73 0.74 6.22
C ILE A 336 16.62 -0.72 5.75
N GLU A 337 16.61 -1.65 6.71
CA GLU A 337 16.42 -3.09 6.48
C GLU A 337 14.96 -3.53 6.73
N SER A 338 14.26 -2.81 7.62
CA SER A 338 12.86 -3.01 7.96
C SER A 338 12.24 -1.69 8.38
N SER A 339 10.99 -1.44 7.97
CA SER A 339 10.23 -0.23 8.36
C SER A 339 9.68 -0.27 9.80
N MET A 340 9.77 -1.42 10.48
CA MET A 340 9.29 -1.59 11.86
C MET A 340 10.07 -0.69 12.82
N THR A 341 9.37 0.06 13.68
CA THR A 341 10.02 1.06 14.55
C THR A 341 11.09 0.46 15.44
N ARG A 342 10.87 -0.72 16.04
CA ARG A 342 11.89 -1.41 16.85
C ARG A 342 13.22 -1.67 16.12
N HIS A 343 13.19 -1.87 14.80
CA HIS A 343 14.40 -2.02 13.99
C HIS A 343 15.06 -0.66 13.71
N MET A 344 14.27 0.32 13.30
CA MET A 344 14.71 1.70 13.07
C MET A 344 15.36 2.30 14.33
N LEU A 345 14.75 2.13 15.51
CA LEU A 345 15.32 2.53 16.81
C LEU A 345 16.69 1.89 17.04
N SER A 346 16.84 0.59 16.81
CA SER A 346 18.12 -0.11 17.00
C SER A 346 19.22 0.38 16.04
N GLN A 347 18.88 0.58 14.75
CA GLN A 347 19.83 1.08 13.76
C GLN A 347 20.20 2.55 14.01
N PHE A 348 19.22 3.41 14.30
CA PHE A 348 19.43 4.84 14.59
C PHE A 348 20.25 5.06 15.87
N LYS A 349 19.99 4.28 16.92
CA LYS A 349 20.76 4.28 18.17
C LYS A 349 22.22 3.87 17.97
N LYS A 350 22.49 2.81 17.18
CA LYS A 350 23.86 2.46 16.76
C LYS A 350 24.51 3.58 15.94
N CYS A 351 23.73 4.26 15.09
CA CYS A 351 24.18 5.40 14.28
C CYS A 351 24.61 6.59 15.16
N ILE A 352 23.81 6.95 16.17
CA ILE A 352 24.13 7.99 17.16
C ILE A 352 25.36 7.61 18.00
N GLN A 353 25.46 6.35 18.45
CA GLN A 353 26.62 5.87 19.21
C GLN A 353 27.91 5.93 18.37
N ALA A 354 27.87 5.54 17.09
CA ALA A 354 29.00 5.64 16.18
C ALA A 354 29.40 7.09 15.82
N ALA A 355 28.44 8.03 15.87
CA ALA A 355 28.71 9.46 15.71
C ALA A 355 29.38 10.06 16.95
N LEU A 356 28.87 9.75 18.15
CA LEU A 356 29.44 10.18 19.42
C LEU A 356 30.84 9.60 19.67
N SER A 357 31.09 8.35 19.26
CA SER A 357 32.40 7.71 19.39
C SER A 357 33.43 8.17 18.35
N SER A 358 33.11 9.14 17.49
CA SER A 358 34.02 9.66 16.47
C SER A 358 34.92 10.78 17.00
N ASP A 359 36.18 10.75 16.60
CA ASP A 359 37.18 11.76 16.92
C ASP A 359 36.97 13.08 16.15
N GLN A 360 37.52 14.18 16.65
CA GLN A 360 37.31 15.50 16.07
C GLN A 360 38.00 15.74 14.73
N GLU A 361 39.04 14.98 14.37
CA GLU A 361 39.74 15.14 13.09
C GLU A 361 38.98 14.44 11.95
N THR A 362 38.46 13.23 12.18
CA THR A 362 37.47 12.57 11.32
C THR A 362 36.27 13.49 11.09
N ARG A 363 35.71 14.10 12.15
CA ARG A 363 34.61 15.06 12.00
C ARG A 363 35.01 16.26 11.16
N ALA A 364 36.17 16.88 11.40
CA ALA A 364 36.65 18.04 10.65
C ALA A 364 36.86 17.72 9.16
N LEU A 365 37.45 16.57 8.82
CA LEU A 365 37.58 16.09 7.45
C LEU A 365 36.22 15.85 6.79
N MET A 366 35.23 15.33 7.54
CA MET A 366 33.86 15.17 7.05
C MET A 366 33.16 16.52 6.82
N ARG A 367 33.35 17.51 7.71
CA ARG A 367 32.80 18.87 7.56
C ARG A 367 33.42 19.61 6.38
N ALA A 368 34.74 19.51 6.19
CA ALA A 368 35.43 20.08 5.05
C ALA A 368 34.89 19.52 3.72
N ARG A 369 34.78 18.19 3.59
CA ARG A 369 34.13 17.52 2.44
C ARG A 369 32.65 17.90 2.26
N SER A 370 31.96 18.28 3.32
CA SER A 370 30.57 18.72 3.31
C SER A 370 30.41 20.15 2.75
N LYS A 371 31.43 21.01 2.89
CA LYS A 371 31.50 22.36 2.31
C LYS A 371 31.58 22.27 0.78
N GLU A 372 32.47 21.41 0.28
CA GLU A 372 32.76 21.19 -1.15
C GLU A 372 31.65 20.43 -1.92
N GLN A 373 30.73 19.75 -1.24
CA GLN A 373 29.70 18.96 -1.91
C GLN A 373 28.64 19.85 -2.62
N ARG A 374 28.75 19.94 -3.95
CA ARG A 374 27.89 20.76 -4.83
C ARG A 374 26.52 20.12 -5.14
N PHE A 375 25.53 20.97 -5.40
CA PHE A 375 24.19 20.64 -5.94
C PHE A 375 23.72 21.76 -6.89
N PRO A 376 24.42 21.98 -8.01
CA PRO A 376 24.36 23.22 -8.79
C PRO A 376 23.01 23.46 -9.47
N VAL A 377 22.47 24.68 -9.33
CA VAL A 377 21.26 25.13 -10.04
C VAL A 377 21.46 25.09 -11.55
N ALA A 378 22.67 25.42 -12.04
CA ALA A 378 23.01 25.40 -13.46
C ALA A 378 22.78 24.02 -14.11
N GLN A 379 23.15 22.92 -13.44
CA GLN A 379 22.90 21.57 -13.95
C GLN A 379 21.39 21.26 -13.97
N TRP A 380 20.65 21.66 -12.93
CA TRP A 380 19.21 21.44 -12.88
C TRP A 380 18.46 22.17 -14.00
N VAL A 381 18.90 23.38 -14.37
CA VAL A 381 18.35 24.12 -15.52
C VAL A 381 18.64 23.38 -16.84
N GLU A 382 19.87 22.88 -17.06
CA GLU A 382 20.22 22.08 -18.24
C GLU A 382 19.37 20.79 -18.33
N ASP A 383 19.29 20.01 -17.25
CA ASP A 383 18.49 18.78 -17.18
C ASP A 383 16.97 19.07 -17.37
N LEU A 384 16.48 20.23 -16.90
CA LEU A 384 15.10 20.69 -17.08
C LEU A 384 14.80 21.10 -18.52
N GLU A 385 15.67 21.87 -19.17
CA GLU A 385 15.51 22.28 -20.57
C GLU A 385 15.50 21.06 -21.50
N ILE A 386 16.40 20.10 -21.25
CA ILE A 386 16.45 18.82 -21.96
C ILE A 386 15.14 18.03 -21.77
N LEU A 387 14.59 17.99 -20.54
CA LEU A 387 13.32 17.34 -20.22
C LEU A 387 12.15 17.99 -20.97
N GLN A 388 12.00 19.30 -20.87
CA GLN A 388 10.88 20.07 -21.44
C GLN A 388 10.92 20.06 -22.97
N THR A 389 12.06 20.38 -23.56
CA THR A 389 12.29 20.34 -25.02
C THR A 389 11.96 18.96 -25.61
N LYS A 390 12.28 17.89 -24.88
CA LYS A 390 12.00 16.52 -25.29
C LYS A 390 10.54 16.13 -25.08
N ALA A 391 9.85 16.64 -24.05
CA ALA A 391 8.42 16.45 -23.86
C ALA A 391 7.62 17.08 -25.02
N ILE A 392 7.93 18.33 -25.39
CA ILE A 392 7.35 19.03 -26.54
C ILE A 392 7.57 18.20 -27.82
N LYS A 393 8.82 17.90 -28.17
CA LYS A 393 9.19 17.14 -29.39
C LYS A 393 8.58 15.73 -29.48
N ILE A 394 8.17 15.12 -28.37
CA ILE A 394 7.46 13.84 -28.35
C ILE A 394 5.94 14.05 -28.46
N ASN A 395 5.39 15.08 -27.81
CA ASN A 395 3.95 15.40 -27.86
C ASN A 395 3.53 15.78 -29.30
N THR A 396 4.24 16.70 -29.95
CA THR A 396 3.98 17.10 -31.36
C THR A 396 3.97 15.88 -32.28
N LYS A 397 5.00 15.03 -32.22
CA LYS A 397 5.08 13.79 -33.03
C LYS A 397 3.95 12.78 -32.80
N VAL A 398 3.26 12.84 -31.65
CA VAL A 398 2.06 12.04 -31.36
C VAL A 398 0.80 12.71 -31.92
N GLN A 399 0.70 14.04 -31.88
CA GLN A 399 -0.40 14.78 -32.52
C GLN A 399 -0.33 14.67 -34.05
N ASP A 400 0.86 14.79 -34.65
CA ASP A 400 1.10 14.70 -36.10
C ASP A 400 0.81 13.32 -36.73
N GLY A 401 0.45 12.30 -35.93
CA GLY A 401 0.29 10.92 -36.37
C GLY A 401 1.57 10.21 -36.84
N SER A 402 2.70 10.94 -36.92
CA SER A 402 3.97 10.53 -37.54
C SER A 402 4.63 9.24 -37.00
N VAL A 403 4.13 8.69 -35.90
CA VAL A 403 4.68 7.48 -35.28
C VAL A 403 3.56 6.52 -34.87
N SER A 404 3.25 5.59 -35.78
CA SER A 404 2.20 4.56 -35.68
C SER A 404 1.98 4.04 -34.25
N ALA A 405 0.72 4.01 -33.82
CA ALA A 405 0.34 3.68 -32.46
C ALA A 405 0.58 2.19 -32.15
N LEU A 406 1.38 1.91 -31.13
CA LEU A 406 1.69 0.54 -30.70
C LEU A 406 0.48 -0.09 -29.97
N SER A 407 -0.45 -0.60 -30.77
CA SER A 407 -1.45 -1.64 -30.41
C SER A 407 -2.17 -1.45 -29.07
N THR A 408 -3.05 -0.45 -28.96
CA THR A 408 -4.16 -0.50 -28.01
C THR A 408 -5.30 -1.36 -28.59
N PRO A 409 -5.71 -2.48 -27.96
CA PRO A 409 -6.83 -3.29 -28.44
C PRO A 409 -8.17 -2.59 -28.13
N SER A 410 -8.68 -1.81 -29.07
CA SER A 410 -9.99 -1.15 -28.99
C SER A 410 -11.12 -2.12 -29.32
N SER A 411 -11.81 -2.61 -28.28
CA SER A 411 -12.96 -3.51 -28.44
C SER A 411 -14.26 -2.74 -28.77
N THR A 412 -14.54 -2.54 -30.05
CA THR A 412 -15.82 -2.00 -30.56
C THR A 412 -16.28 -2.81 -31.79
N PRO A 413 -17.42 -3.53 -31.73
CA PRO A 413 -17.90 -4.34 -32.85
C PRO A 413 -18.73 -3.51 -33.83
N ASN A 414 -18.12 -2.99 -34.90
CA ASN A 414 -18.87 -2.45 -36.03
C ASN A 414 -19.10 -3.54 -37.10
N SER A 415 -20.37 -3.84 -37.35
CA SER A 415 -20.79 -4.87 -38.30
C SER A 415 -20.90 -4.34 -39.73
N SER A 416 -20.06 -4.82 -40.65
CA SER A 416 -20.26 -4.74 -42.10
C SER A 416 -19.35 -5.76 -42.81
N PRO A 417 -19.88 -6.70 -43.62
CA PRO A 417 -19.07 -7.67 -44.35
C PRO A 417 -18.62 -7.11 -45.71
N PRO A 418 -17.32 -7.09 -46.04
CA PRO A 418 -16.87 -6.86 -47.41
C PRO A 418 -17.21 -8.09 -48.27
N ARG A 419 -17.86 -7.87 -49.43
CA ARG A 419 -18.13 -8.94 -50.41
C ARG A 419 -16.83 -9.48 -51.01
N SER A 420 -16.85 -10.76 -51.33
CA SER A 420 -15.76 -11.44 -52.04
C SER A 420 -15.66 -10.97 -53.49
N ARG A 421 -14.42 -10.86 -53.98
CA ARG A 421 -14.08 -11.10 -55.39
C ARG A 421 -12.70 -11.72 -55.47
N ALA A 422 -12.66 -13.01 -55.81
CA ALA A 422 -11.40 -13.69 -56.07
C ALA A 422 -10.89 -13.35 -57.48
N GLN A 423 -9.57 -13.32 -57.64
CA GLN A 423 -8.93 -13.74 -58.87
C GLN A 423 -7.57 -14.35 -58.55
N SER A 424 -7.26 -15.45 -59.23
CA SER A 424 -6.08 -16.27 -59.01
C SER A 424 -5.01 -16.03 -60.06
N ARG A 425 -3.76 -16.33 -59.72
CA ARG A 425 -2.79 -16.97 -60.64
C ARG A 425 -1.65 -17.61 -59.85
N VAL A 426 -1.21 -18.76 -60.34
CA VAL A 426 -0.05 -19.54 -59.86
C VAL A 426 0.77 -19.89 -61.10
N ALA A 427 2.09 -19.72 -61.04
CA ALA A 427 3.02 -20.22 -62.06
C ALA A 427 4.41 -20.49 -61.43
N SER A 428 5.02 -21.60 -61.84
CA SER A 428 6.15 -22.29 -61.18
C SER A 428 7.56 -21.84 -61.69
N PRO A 429 8.69 -22.35 -61.13
CA PRO A 429 10.04 -21.77 -61.31
C PRO A 429 11.07 -22.64 -62.08
N ALA A 430 12.19 -22.03 -62.51
CA ALA A 430 13.46 -22.62 -62.97
C ALA A 430 14.52 -21.49 -63.22
N ALA A 431 15.85 -21.65 -63.34
CA ALA A 431 16.86 -22.64 -62.89
C ALA A 431 18.30 -22.10 -63.17
N SER A 432 19.37 -22.88 -62.92
CA SER A 432 20.85 -22.61 -63.11
C SER A 432 21.49 -21.58 -62.13
N ARG A 433 22.61 -21.83 -61.42
CA ARG A 433 24.02 -22.27 -61.72
C ARG A 433 24.85 -21.16 -62.40
N SER A 434 26.06 -20.77 -61.95
CA SER A 434 26.91 -21.10 -60.77
C SER A 434 27.85 -19.88 -60.46
N SER A 435 28.99 -19.83 -59.73
CA SER A 435 30.05 -20.78 -59.31
C SER A 435 30.87 -20.27 -58.09
N SER A 436 31.95 -20.97 -57.70
CA SER A 436 32.89 -20.67 -56.57
C SER A 436 34.17 -19.91 -57.04
N PRO A 437 35.18 -19.50 -56.20
CA PRO A 437 35.72 -20.17 -54.99
C PRO A 437 35.96 -19.31 -53.72
N THR A 438 36.20 -20.01 -52.60
CA THR A 438 36.83 -19.51 -51.35
C THR A 438 38.20 -20.21 -51.17
N PRO A 439 39.11 -19.81 -50.25
CA PRO A 439 39.00 -20.29 -48.85
C PRO A 439 39.68 -19.44 -47.73
N LYS A 440 39.20 -19.56 -46.48
CA LYS A 440 39.96 -20.03 -45.27
C LYS A 440 39.24 -19.70 -43.95
N THR A 441 39.35 -20.62 -43.00
CA THR A 441 38.90 -20.55 -41.59
C THR A 441 40.06 -21.06 -40.71
N PRO A 442 40.13 -20.75 -39.38
CA PRO A 442 39.30 -21.43 -38.39
C PRO A 442 38.81 -20.55 -37.21
N ALA A 443 38.10 -21.19 -36.27
CA ALA A 443 37.60 -20.65 -34.98
C ALA A 443 38.62 -21.01 -33.84
N PRO A 444 38.37 -20.89 -32.49
CA PRO A 444 37.10 -20.61 -31.79
C PRO A 444 37.16 -19.83 -30.42
N GLN A 445 36.02 -19.86 -29.70
CA GLN A 445 35.84 -19.84 -28.22
C GLN A 445 35.89 -18.53 -27.37
N PHE A 446 34.80 -18.35 -26.60
CA PHE A 446 34.68 -17.91 -25.19
C PHE A 446 35.49 -16.71 -24.62
N ARG A 447 34.76 -15.66 -24.17
CA ARG A 447 34.71 -15.25 -22.74
C ARG A 447 33.63 -14.18 -22.43
N ARG A 448 33.28 -14.05 -21.14
CA ARG A 448 32.42 -12.98 -20.57
C ARG A 448 33.26 -11.81 -20.04
N ARG A 449 32.86 -10.57 -20.32
CA ARG A 449 32.83 -9.35 -19.45
C ARG A 449 32.11 -8.24 -20.28
N LEU A 450 31.31 -7.30 -19.77
CA LEU A 450 31.22 -6.54 -18.50
C LEU A 450 32.06 -5.25 -18.50
N SER A 451 31.57 -4.26 -19.24
CA SER A 451 31.84 -2.81 -19.21
C SER A 451 30.61 -2.10 -19.80
N SER A 452 29.98 -1.05 -19.26
CA SER A 452 30.41 0.20 -18.60
C SER A 452 30.90 1.28 -19.58
N LEU A 453 30.09 2.33 -19.71
CA LEU A 453 30.41 3.71 -20.16
C LEU A 453 31.17 3.88 -21.49
N LEU A 454 30.57 4.65 -22.42
CA LEU A 454 31.05 5.98 -22.81
C LEU A 454 30.00 6.68 -23.70
N TYR A 455 29.98 8.02 -23.66
CA TYR A 455 29.29 8.83 -24.67
C TYR A 455 30.23 8.97 -25.89
N PRO A 456 29.71 8.97 -27.14
CA PRO A 456 30.51 9.37 -28.29
C PRO A 456 30.77 10.89 -28.26
N ALA A 457 32.01 11.30 -28.53
CA ALA A 457 32.38 12.70 -28.69
C ALA A 457 31.95 13.25 -30.06
N HIS A 458 31.82 14.57 -30.16
CA HIS A 458 31.64 15.26 -31.45
C HIS A 458 32.97 15.36 -32.22
N PRO A 459 32.95 15.19 -33.56
CA PRO A 459 33.97 15.76 -34.43
C PRO A 459 33.66 17.24 -34.72
N THR A 460 34.72 18.03 -34.98
CA THR A 460 34.66 19.48 -35.28
C THR A 460 34.72 19.77 -36.78
N ALA A 461 33.99 20.81 -37.21
CA ALA A 461 34.27 21.61 -38.41
C ALA A 461 33.49 22.94 -38.32
N GLU A 462 34.05 24.03 -38.84
CA GLU A 462 33.49 25.39 -38.72
C GLU A 462 32.73 25.83 -39.98
N GLN A 463 31.78 26.75 -39.82
CA GLN A 463 31.61 27.89 -40.76
C GLN A 463 30.93 29.07 -40.06
N TYR A 464 31.21 30.29 -40.54
CA TYR A 464 31.14 31.52 -39.74
C TYR A 464 30.00 32.48 -40.14
N MET A 465 29.24 32.95 -39.13
CA MET A 465 28.71 34.34 -39.01
C MET A 465 27.69 34.86 -40.07
N PRO A 466 27.14 36.11 -39.93
CA PRO A 466 26.61 36.74 -38.71
C PRO A 466 25.28 37.53 -38.92
N PHE A 467 24.52 37.81 -37.84
CA PHE A 467 24.10 39.21 -37.57
C PHE A 467 23.69 39.46 -36.10
N ARG A 468 23.63 40.73 -35.70
CA ARG A 468 23.25 41.21 -34.34
C ARG A 468 21.94 42.01 -34.38
N ARG A 469 21.10 41.93 -33.32
CA ARG A 469 20.85 43.04 -32.36
C ARG A 469 19.55 42.89 -31.52
N ARG A 470 19.69 43.21 -30.22
CA ARG A 470 18.68 43.82 -29.32
C ARG A 470 17.45 42.95 -28.96
N LEU A 471 16.75 43.19 -27.86
CA LEU A 471 16.82 44.30 -26.87
C LEU A 471 16.63 43.76 -25.43
N SER A 472 17.11 44.51 -24.43
CA SER A 472 17.10 44.14 -23.02
C SER A 472 16.39 45.18 -22.13
N SER A 473 15.20 44.84 -21.64
CA SER A 473 14.46 45.44 -20.50
C SER A 473 13.17 44.61 -20.31
N LEU A 474 12.46 44.56 -19.17
CA LEU A 474 12.39 45.44 -17.99
C LEU A 474 12.27 44.62 -16.69
N PHE A 475 13.21 44.78 -15.73
CA PHE A 475 12.97 44.51 -14.30
C PHE A 475 13.89 45.39 -13.44
N PRO A 476 13.36 46.43 -12.75
CA PRO A 476 14.16 47.25 -11.85
C PRO A 476 14.30 46.59 -10.48
N MET A 477 15.48 46.08 -10.14
CA MET A 477 15.80 45.64 -8.78
C MET A 477 16.74 46.64 -8.10
N SER A 478 16.22 47.40 -7.14
CA SER A 478 17.04 48.31 -6.32
C SER A 478 17.84 47.51 -5.28
N ARG A 479 19.16 47.68 -5.27
CA ARG A 479 20.04 47.20 -4.21
C ARG A 479 21.10 48.26 -3.91
N ARG A 480 20.90 49.03 -2.83
CA ARG A 480 21.96 49.86 -2.24
C ARG A 480 22.89 48.98 -1.41
N LEU A 481 24.19 49.27 -1.48
CA LEU A 481 25.24 48.82 -0.56
C LEU A 481 26.11 50.04 -0.19
N PRO A 482 26.86 50.00 0.94
CA PRO A 482 27.27 51.20 1.65
C PRO A 482 28.61 51.80 1.20
N PHE A 483 28.85 53.04 1.62
CA PHE A 483 30.18 53.65 1.72
C PHE A 483 30.29 54.45 3.03
N GLN A 484 31.52 54.82 3.44
CA GLN A 484 31.86 55.20 4.81
C GLN A 484 32.67 56.52 4.86
N HIS A 485 32.47 57.31 5.92
CA HIS A 485 33.23 58.50 6.37
C HIS A 485 33.48 59.68 5.39
N SER A 486 33.02 60.88 5.77
CA SER A 486 33.89 61.85 6.49
C SER A 486 33.06 62.95 7.19
N GLU A 487 33.72 63.94 7.79
CA GLU A 487 33.23 64.91 8.80
C GLU A 487 32.71 66.25 8.25
N ALA A 488 31.87 66.98 9.03
CA ALA A 488 32.19 68.31 9.62
C ALA A 488 30.96 69.24 9.88
N GLY A 489 30.74 69.64 11.14
CA GLY A 489 29.94 70.83 11.59
C GLY A 489 28.41 70.82 11.40
N ALA A 490 27.60 71.64 12.09
CA ALA A 490 27.79 72.43 13.33
C ALA A 490 26.39 72.83 13.91
N ASP A 491 26.37 73.36 15.15
CA ASP A 491 25.26 74.04 15.87
C ASP A 491 23.99 73.21 16.24
N ILE A 492 23.39 73.22 17.46
CA ILE A 492 23.04 74.26 18.49
C ILE A 492 21.73 74.99 18.12
N SER A 493 20.63 75.03 18.92
CA SER A 493 20.26 74.41 20.22
C SER A 493 18.75 74.57 20.55
N GLU A 494 18.33 74.15 21.77
CA GLU A 494 17.18 74.62 22.61
C GLU A 494 15.92 73.72 22.86
N LEU A 495 15.74 73.36 24.15
CA LEU A 495 14.53 73.26 25.02
C LEU A 495 13.40 72.24 24.66
N GLU A 496 12.87 71.35 25.53
CA GLU A 496 12.42 71.39 26.97
C GLU A 496 11.09 72.17 27.18
N GLU A 497 10.09 71.78 28.00
CA GLU A 497 9.81 70.63 28.91
C GLU A 497 8.24 70.56 29.14
N SER A 498 7.54 69.40 29.21
CA SER A 498 7.18 68.51 30.37
C SER A 498 5.74 68.68 30.98
N ARG A 499 5.20 67.60 31.61
CA ARG A 499 4.03 67.50 32.55
C ARG A 499 2.57 67.72 32.07
N ASP A 500 1.48 67.24 32.70
CA ASP A 500 1.10 66.14 33.65
C ASP A 500 -0.44 65.87 33.44
N GLU A 501 -0.99 64.64 33.34
CA GLU A 501 -1.46 63.62 34.33
C GLU A 501 -2.94 63.75 34.86
N VAL A 502 -3.63 62.61 35.08
CA VAL A 502 -4.96 62.38 35.74
C VAL A 502 -6.23 62.86 34.96
N GLY A 503 -7.41 62.21 34.93
CA GLY A 503 -7.87 60.88 35.41
C GLY A 503 -9.42 60.70 35.35
N SER A 504 -9.93 59.55 35.86
CA SER A 504 -11.36 59.19 36.17
C SER A 504 -12.31 58.59 35.10
N LEU A 505 -13.30 57.81 35.60
CA LEU A 505 -14.47 57.14 35.01
C LEU A 505 -15.70 57.49 35.92
N PRO A 506 -16.95 56.94 35.84
CA PRO A 506 -17.64 56.02 34.89
C PRO A 506 -19.04 56.61 34.48
N PRO A 507 -20.22 55.94 34.48
CA PRO A 507 -20.64 54.56 34.15
C PRO A 507 -21.84 54.45 33.16
N SER A 508 -22.30 53.20 32.95
CA SER A 508 -23.71 52.75 32.82
C SER A 508 -24.42 52.68 31.45
N SER A 509 -25.14 51.56 31.28
CA SER A 509 -26.04 51.19 30.17
C SER A 509 -27.50 51.57 30.48
N PRO A 510 -28.45 51.39 29.54
CA PRO A 510 -29.30 50.20 29.68
C PRO A 510 -29.75 49.53 28.36
N THR A 511 -30.26 48.31 28.49
CA THR A 511 -30.88 47.50 27.41
C THR A 511 -32.39 47.38 27.58
N PHE A 512 -33.20 47.45 26.51
CA PHE A 512 -34.39 46.59 26.39
C PHE A 512 -34.85 46.34 24.93
N ARG A 513 -35.91 45.52 24.79
CA ARG A 513 -36.49 44.94 23.55
C ARG A 513 -37.89 45.56 23.25
N PRO A 514 -38.76 44.95 22.40
CA PRO A 514 -38.71 44.84 20.93
C PRO A 514 -39.98 45.43 20.24
N GLY A 515 -40.02 45.54 18.91
CA GLY A 515 -41.24 45.99 18.19
C GLY A 515 -41.26 45.66 16.69
N THR A 516 -42.43 45.29 16.16
CA THR A 516 -42.65 44.72 14.81
C THR A 516 -43.14 45.71 13.75
N ALA A 517 -42.57 45.57 12.54
CA ALA A 517 -43.21 45.62 11.21
C ALA A 517 -43.81 46.94 10.63
N GLY A 518 -43.31 47.27 9.41
CA GLY A 518 -43.99 48.04 8.36
C GLY A 518 -43.89 49.58 8.42
N SER A 519 -44.01 50.33 7.32
CA SER A 519 -43.76 50.05 5.90
C SER A 519 -43.82 51.37 5.11
N MET A 520 -42.96 51.57 4.09
CA MET A 520 -42.95 52.70 3.13
C MET A 520 -42.73 54.13 3.69
N SER A 521 -42.47 55.17 2.90
CA SER A 521 -41.53 55.36 1.75
C SER A 521 -41.62 56.80 1.21
N ALA A 522 -40.67 57.68 1.51
CA ALA A 522 -40.33 58.89 0.73
C ALA A 522 -38.94 59.41 1.21
N ALA A 523 -37.83 59.35 0.48
CA ALA A 523 -37.54 59.80 -0.89
C ALA A 523 -37.32 61.33 -1.02
N ARG A 524 -36.04 61.74 -1.01
CA ARG A 524 -35.56 62.91 -1.78
C ARG A 524 -34.08 62.74 -2.13
N ALA A 525 -33.75 62.84 -3.40
CA ALA A 525 -32.39 62.77 -3.93
C ALA A 525 -31.97 64.13 -4.49
N LEU A 526 -30.66 64.33 -4.71
CA LEU A 526 -30.17 65.41 -5.58
C LEU A 526 -28.90 65.01 -6.35
N PHE A 527 -29.12 64.77 -7.65
CA PHE A 527 -28.27 65.08 -8.82
C PHE A 527 -26.77 64.75 -8.87
N THR A 528 -26.42 64.00 -9.93
CA THR A 528 -25.25 64.29 -10.77
C THR A 528 -25.61 64.04 -12.26
N PRO A 529 -25.45 65.00 -13.19
CA PRO A 529 -25.49 64.76 -14.64
C PRO A 529 -24.12 64.27 -15.16
N GLY A 530 -23.96 63.71 -16.37
CA GLY A 530 -24.91 63.40 -17.44
C GLY A 530 -24.15 62.97 -18.72
N PHE A 531 -24.88 62.64 -19.80
CA PHE A 531 -24.40 62.11 -21.10
C PHE A 531 -23.81 60.67 -21.03
N GLY A 532 -24.17 59.70 -21.88
CA GLY A 532 -24.93 59.70 -23.16
C GLY A 532 -23.95 59.54 -24.34
N PHE A 533 -24.15 58.70 -25.35
CA PHE A 533 -25.30 57.95 -25.93
C PHE A 533 -24.76 56.60 -26.52
N ALA A 534 -25.49 55.65 -27.12
CA ALA A 534 -26.89 55.16 -27.17
C ALA A 534 -26.74 53.66 -27.59
N GLU A 535 -27.43 52.68 -27.02
CA GLU A 535 -28.86 52.37 -27.14
C GLU A 535 -29.32 52.00 -28.57
N GLU A 536 -29.50 50.69 -28.79
CA GLU A 536 -30.45 50.13 -29.75
C GLU A 536 -31.15 48.95 -29.06
N GLN A 537 -32.45 48.77 -29.29
CA GLN A 537 -33.34 48.00 -28.40
C GLN A 537 -33.78 46.66 -29.01
N ASN A 538 -33.99 45.63 -28.17
CA ASN A 538 -35.23 44.82 -28.08
C ASN A 538 -35.04 43.52 -27.26
N LEU A 539 -35.68 43.47 -26.07
CA LEU A 539 -36.44 42.37 -25.42
C LEU A 539 -36.00 40.87 -25.53
N PRO A 540 -36.37 40.01 -24.55
CA PRO A 540 -36.42 40.23 -23.09
C PRO A 540 -35.75 39.07 -22.29
N GLY A 541 -35.15 39.37 -21.13
CA GLY A 541 -34.65 38.31 -20.22
C GLY A 541 -33.54 38.74 -19.27
N GLU A 542 -33.91 39.35 -18.14
CA GLU A 542 -32.93 39.73 -17.11
C GLU A 542 -32.41 38.52 -16.33
N LEU A 543 -31.20 38.05 -16.67
CA LEU A 543 -30.30 37.53 -15.63
C LEU A 543 -29.70 38.71 -14.88
N THR A 544 -29.94 38.77 -13.57
CA THR A 544 -29.38 39.78 -12.67
C THR A 544 -27.85 39.72 -12.65
N ARG A 545 -27.19 40.69 -13.28
CA ARG A 545 -25.74 40.88 -13.19
C ARG A 545 -25.37 41.28 -11.75
N PRO A 546 -24.49 40.54 -11.04
CA PRO A 546 -24.01 40.96 -9.73
C PRO A 546 -23.25 42.28 -9.81
N THR A 547 -23.50 43.20 -8.88
CA THR A 547 -22.81 44.49 -8.83
C THR A 547 -21.37 44.35 -8.30
N LEU A 548 -20.51 45.29 -8.71
CA LEU A 548 -19.05 45.26 -8.47
C LEU A 548 -18.66 45.20 -6.97
N ALA A 549 -19.59 45.51 -6.06
CA ALA A 549 -19.37 45.50 -4.61
C ALA A 549 -19.07 44.11 -4.02
N HIS A 550 -19.50 43.01 -4.67
CA HIS A 550 -19.29 41.65 -4.15
C HIS A 550 -17.81 41.22 -4.12
N TYR A 551 -16.93 41.83 -4.91
CA TYR A 551 -15.52 41.43 -5.05
C TYR A 551 -14.60 41.75 -3.84
N ARG A 552 -15.13 42.34 -2.75
CA ARG A 552 -14.34 42.83 -1.61
C ARG A 552 -14.54 42.08 -0.27
N ARG A 553 -15.02 40.84 -0.29
CA ARG A 553 -15.03 39.96 0.92
C ARG A 553 -14.40 38.60 0.64
N SER A 554 -13.43 38.24 1.47
CA SER A 554 -12.78 36.92 1.67
C SER A 554 -12.94 35.86 0.56
N SER A 555 -11.85 35.60 -0.17
CA SER A 555 -11.75 34.58 -1.24
C SER A 555 -11.64 33.15 -0.70
N THR A 556 -12.64 32.69 0.06
CA THR A 556 -12.77 31.31 0.55
C THR A 556 -14.11 30.74 0.11
N LEU A 557 -14.13 30.07 -1.04
CA LEU A 557 -15.30 29.38 -1.58
C LEU A 557 -15.81 28.37 -0.56
N SER A 558 -16.92 28.67 0.11
CA SER A 558 -17.39 27.83 1.21
C SER A 558 -18.20 26.64 0.70
N VAL A 559 -18.06 25.47 1.33
CA VAL A 559 -18.79 24.28 0.88
C VAL A 559 -20.30 24.47 0.99
N HIS A 560 -20.77 25.19 2.01
CA HIS A 560 -22.18 25.57 2.17
C HIS A 560 -22.72 26.41 0.98
N GLU A 561 -21.89 27.26 0.38
CA GLU A 561 -22.22 28.11 -0.77
C GLU A 561 -22.23 27.35 -2.10
N VAL A 562 -21.41 26.30 -2.23
CA VAL A 562 -21.40 25.39 -3.39
C VAL A 562 -22.49 24.31 -3.31
N VAL A 563 -22.79 23.83 -2.09
CA VAL A 563 -23.72 22.71 -1.83
C VAL A 563 -25.16 23.17 -1.59
N GLY A 564 -25.34 24.37 -1.01
CA GLY A 564 -26.62 24.82 -0.48
C GLY A 564 -27.15 23.87 0.60
N GLU A 565 -28.48 23.69 0.64
CA GLU A 565 -29.16 22.86 1.64
C GLU A 565 -29.02 21.33 1.41
N LYS A 566 -28.29 20.90 0.38
CA LYS A 566 -28.26 19.48 -0.07
C LYS A 566 -27.32 18.62 0.78
N THR A 567 -27.87 17.94 1.78
CA THR A 567 -27.13 17.01 2.69
C THR A 567 -26.98 15.57 2.17
N ASP A 568 -27.31 15.32 0.90
CA ASP A 568 -27.40 13.97 0.29
C ASP A 568 -26.08 13.42 -0.29
N TYR A 569 -24.96 14.14 -0.17
CA TYR A 569 -23.70 13.75 -0.82
C TYR A 569 -23.08 12.49 -0.21
N SER A 570 -22.68 11.58 -1.06
CA SER A 570 -22.08 10.29 -0.68
C SER A 570 -20.59 10.45 -0.39
N LEU A 571 -19.96 11.51 -0.89
CA LEU A 571 -18.63 11.99 -0.53
C LEU A 571 -18.56 12.59 0.89
N GLN A 572 -19.67 12.98 1.51
CA GLN A 572 -19.68 13.39 2.94
C GLN A 572 -19.64 12.16 3.88
N LYS A 573 -20.04 10.98 3.39
CA LYS A 573 -20.09 9.72 4.16
C LYS A 573 -18.76 8.96 4.06
N VAL A 574 -17.73 9.54 4.69
CA VAL A 574 -16.38 8.99 4.82
C VAL A 574 -16.27 8.14 6.09
N ASP A 575 -15.64 6.97 6.02
CA ASP A 575 -15.32 6.16 7.19
C ASP A 575 -14.21 6.84 8.02
N GLN A 576 -14.44 7.07 9.31
CA GLN A 576 -13.45 7.76 10.16
C GLN A 576 -12.18 6.93 10.35
N SER A 577 -11.03 7.60 10.27
CA SER A 577 -9.73 7.09 10.71
C SER A 577 -9.45 7.46 12.17
N PHE A 578 -8.50 6.76 12.80
CA PHE A 578 -8.07 7.10 14.15
C PHE A 578 -7.28 8.42 14.18
N THR A 579 -7.81 9.43 14.86
CA THR A 579 -7.23 10.80 14.94
C THR A 579 -7.07 11.33 16.37
N ASP A 580 -7.54 10.59 17.39
CA ASP A 580 -7.61 11.01 18.80
C ASP A 580 -8.10 12.47 18.99
N SER A 581 -9.21 12.81 18.33
CA SER A 581 -9.82 14.15 18.34
C SER A 581 -10.28 14.59 19.74
N GLN A 582 -10.73 13.65 20.58
CA GLN A 582 -11.18 13.92 21.96
C GLN A 582 -10.05 13.94 23.00
N LEU A 583 -8.79 13.71 22.57
CA LEU A 583 -7.56 13.67 23.39
C LEU A 583 -7.56 12.56 24.47
N ASP A 584 -8.35 11.50 24.30
CA ASP A 584 -8.49 10.42 25.28
C ASP A 584 -7.20 9.62 25.43
N TYR A 585 -6.61 9.21 24.29
CA TYR A 585 -5.37 8.43 24.31
C TYR A 585 -4.15 9.31 24.61
N TYR A 586 -4.20 10.59 24.22
CA TYR A 586 -3.23 11.61 24.61
C TYR A 586 -3.13 11.75 26.13
N ARG A 587 -4.27 11.88 26.85
CA ARG A 587 -4.30 11.94 28.33
C ARG A 587 -3.76 10.65 28.96
N ILE A 588 -4.14 9.47 28.46
CA ILE A 588 -3.61 8.18 28.95
C ILE A 588 -2.08 8.14 28.81
N TYR A 589 -1.54 8.51 27.65
CA TYR A 589 -0.09 8.51 27.43
C TYR A 589 0.63 9.54 28.32
N GLN A 590 0.03 10.72 28.53
CA GLN A 590 0.55 11.74 29.44
C GLN A 590 0.74 11.22 30.87
N MET A 591 -0.20 10.42 31.40
CA MET A 591 -0.02 9.74 32.68
C MET A 591 1.12 8.72 32.63
N MET A 592 1.14 7.88 31.60
CA MET A 592 2.12 6.79 31.47
C MET A 592 3.57 7.30 31.38
N LEU A 593 3.78 8.48 30.77
CA LEU A 593 5.07 9.18 30.73
C LEU A 593 5.60 9.55 32.12
N GLY A 594 4.76 9.68 33.15
CA GLY A 594 5.21 9.85 34.54
C GLY A 594 6.16 8.76 35.05
N SER A 595 6.23 7.61 34.36
CA SER A 595 7.15 6.50 34.65
C SER A 595 8.37 6.40 33.70
N LEU A 596 8.67 7.42 32.89
CA LEU A 596 9.61 7.31 31.75
C LEU A 596 11.09 7.10 32.15
N THR A 597 11.66 6.00 31.65
CA THR A 597 13.06 5.60 31.77
C THR A 597 13.63 5.21 30.40
N ALA A 598 14.95 5.24 30.21
CA ALA A 598 15.57 4.76 28.97
C ALA A 598 15.10 3.34 28.55
N LYS A 599 14.92 2.42 29.51
CA LYS A 599 14.52 1.03 29.23
C LYS A 599 13.05 0.89 28.81
N ASN A 600 12.12 1.69 29.34
CA ASN A 600 10.71 1.60 28.93
C ASN A 600 10.37 2.51 27.73
N SER A 601 11.19 3.52 27.44
CA SER A 601 11.08 4.38 26.25
C SER A 601 11.17 3.59 24.94
N GLU A 602 12.13 2.67 24.82
CA GLU A 602 12.29 1.76 23.66
C GLU A 602 11.33 0.55 23.72
N GLY A 603 10.36 0.55 24.65
CA GLY A 603 9.49 -0.59 24.96
C GLY A 603 8.03 -0.18 25.16
N LYS A 604 7.51 -0.30 26.39
CA LYS A 604 6.09 0.00 26.70
C LYS A 604 5.67 1.44 26.41
N LEU A 605 6.61 2.39 26.42
CA LEU A 605 6.37 3.81 26.14
C LEU A 605 6.91 4.24 24.76
N CYS A 606 7.22 3.27 23.88
CA CYS A 606 7.51 3.53 22.47
C CYS A 606 6.24 4.06 21.77
N ILE A 607 6.37 5.13 20.99
CA ILE A 607 5.22 5.86 20.43
C ILE A 607 4.43 4.98 19.46
N GLU A 608 5.08 4.25 18.54
CA GLU A 608 4.40 3.27 17.64
C GLU A 608 3.67 2.19 18.44
N THR A 609 4.30 1.68 19.51
CA THR A 609 3.74 0.57 20.31
C THR A 609 2.49 1.01 21.06
N PHE A 610 2.49 2.21 21.64
CA PHE A 610 1.31 2.79 22.25
C PHE A 610 0.23 3.12 21.22
N LEU A 611 0.57 3.79 20.11
CA LEU A 611 -0.38 4.20 19.08
C LEU A 611 -1.10 3.01 18.44
N HIS A 612 -0.38 1.92 18.13
CA HIS A 612 -1.00 0.69 17.61
C HIS A 612 -1.96 0.03 18.62
N SER A 613 -1.66 0.10 19.93
CA SER A 613 -2.57 -0.38 20.98
C SER A 613 -3.81 0.51 21.14
N ALA A 614 -3.64 1.83 21.07
CA ALA A 614 -4.74 2.81 21.09
C ALA A 614 -5.64 2.68 19.84
N GLU A 615 -5.04 2.56 18.66
CA GLU A 615 -5.69 2.31 17.37
C GLU A 615 -6.52 1.01 17.41
N LYS A 616 -5.97 -0.09 17.94
CA LYS A 616 -6.72 -1.35 18.09
C LYS A 616 -7.92 -1.20 19.04
N ASN A 617 -7.81 -0.43 20.13
CA ASN A 617 -8.96 -0.15 20.99
C ASN A 617 -9.99 0.74 20.29
N TRP A 618 -9.55 1.80 19.61
CA TRP A 618 -10.41 2.72 18.87
C TRP A 618 -11.20 2.01 17.77
N TYR A 619 -10.56 1.20 16.90
CA TYR A 619 -11.28 0.45 15.86
C TYR A 619 -12.22 -0.63 16.43
N ARG A 620 -11.93 -1.20 17.62
CA ARG A 620 -12.88 -2.08 18.32
C ARG A 620 -14.13 -1.31 18.73
N ARG A 621 -13.97 -0.15 19.40
CA ARG A 621 -15.08 0.72 19.84
C ARG A 621 -15.87 1.29 18.65
N PHE A 622 -15.19 1.72 17.59
CA PHE A 622 -15.81 2.16 16.34
C PHE A 622 -16.62 1.03 15.67
N GLY A 623 -16.08 -0.20 15.63
CA GLY A 623 -16.81 -1.36 15.11
C GLY A 623 -18.06 -1.72 15.94
N GLU A 624 -18.00 -1.56 17.25
CA GLU A 624 -19.15 -1.72 18.15
C GLU A 624 -20.22 -0.64 17.90
N ALA A 625 -19.81 0.63 17.75
CA ALA A 625 -20.69 1.75 17.40
C ALA A 625 -21.32 1.59 16.00
N LYS A 626 -20.54 1.18 14.99
CA LYS A 626 -20.99 0.92 13.60
C LYS A 626 -21.99 -0.24 13.53
N LEU A 627 -22.00 -1.15 14.50
CA LEU A 627 -23.03 -2.19 14.65
C LEU A 627 -24.26 -1.71 15.45
N GLY A 628 -24.28 -0.46 15.94
CA GLY A 628 -25.31 0.03 16.84
C GLY A 628 -25.37 -0.76 18.14
N ARG A 629 -24.20 -0.99 18.78
CA ARG A 629 -24.07 -1.44 20.17
C ARG A 629 -23.68 -0.26 21.05
N THR A 630 -24.09 -0.29 22.32
CA THR A 630 -23.68 0.70 23.31
C THR A 630 -22.21 0.54 23.67
N VAL A 631 -21.39 1.56 23.41
CA VAL A 631 -19.95 1.57 23.77
C VAL A 631 -19.80 1.99 25.23
N VAL A 632 -20.14 1.08 26.15
CA VAL A 632 -20.17 1.35 27.61
C VAL A 632 -18.76 1.47 28.21
N SER A 633 -17.75 0.85 27.61
CA SER A 633 -16.37 0.86 28.13
C SER A 633 -15.62 2.16 27.79
N PRO A 634 -14.95 2.81 28.77
CA PRO A 634 -14.06 3.92 28.50
C PRO A 634 -12.83 3.47 27.68
N PRO A 635 -12.06 4.41 27.12
CA PRO A 635 -10.75 4.13 26.55
C PRO A 635 -9.81 3.53 27.61
N GLU A 636 -9.08 2.48 27.20
CA GLU A 636 -8.19 1.70 28.06
C GLU A 636 -7.00 1.23 27.21
N VAL A 637 -5.77 1.42 27.68
CA VAL A 637 -4.57 0.88 26.99
C VAL A 637 -3.75 0.09 28.00
N GLY A 638 -3.58 -1.22 27.74
CA GLY A 638 -2.88 -2.12 28.65
C GLY A 638 -2.89 -3.58 28.17
N ASP A 639 -1.87 -4.33 28.59
CA ASP A 639 -1.65 -5.73 28.19
C ASP A 639 -2.47 -6.67 29.10
N LYS A 640 -3.77 -6.82 28.82
CA LYS A 640 -4.65 -7.83 29.48
C LYS A 640 -4.30 -9.25 29.01
N LYS A 641 -3.12 -9.73 29.44
CA LYS A 641 -2.74 -11.14 29.32
C LYS A 641 -3.58 -12.00 30.24
N PHE A 642 -4.06 -13.13 29.72
CA PHE A 642 -4.79 -14.14 30.49
C PHE A 642 -4.03 -14.48 31.79
N GLY A 643 -4.70 -14.32 32.93
CA GLY A 643 -4.20 -14.70 34.26
C GLY A 643 -3.26 -13.71 34.97
N GLY A 644 -2.89 -12.56 34.37
CA GLY A 644 -1.96 -11.59 34.98
C GLY A 644 -2.62 -10.30 35.48
N LYS A 645 -2.18 -9.77 36.64
CA LYS A 645 -2.45 -8.38 37.06
C LYS A 645 -1.68 -7.39 36.18
N GLY A 646 -2.14 -7.19 34.95
CA GLY A 646 -1.68 -6.09 34.09
C GLY A 646 -2.27 -4.76 34.55
N VAL A 647 -1.44 -3.72 34.67
CA VAL A 647 -1.92 -2.35 34.91
C VAL A 647 -2.53 -1.83 33.61
N SER A 648 -3.85 -1.72 33.58
CA SER A 648 -4.63 -1.10 32.50
C SER A 648 -5.00 0.33 32.90
N VAL A 649 -4.39 1.34 32.28
CA VAL A 649 -4.71 2.75 32.57
C VAL A 649 -6.01 3.12 31.84
N THR A 650 -6.98 3.63 32.60
CA THR A 650 -8.29 4.06 32.10
C THR A 650 -8.44 5.59 32.18
N VAL A 651 -9.31 6.17 31.33
CA VAL A 651 -9.61 7.61 31.40
C VAL A 651 -10.24 8.03 32.74
N ARG A 652 -10.85 7.10 33.50
CA ARG A 652 -11.38 7.40 34.85
C ARG A 652 -10.25 7.76 35.83
N GLU A 653 -9.15 7.03 35.80
CA GLU A 653 -7.94 7.34 36.59
C GLU A 653 -7.21 8.59 36.06
N ALA A 654 -7.40 8.95 34.79
CA ALA A 654 -6.89 10.21 34.23
C ALA A 654 -7.69 11.46 34.66
N SER A 655 -8.95 11.28 35.06
CA SER A 655 -9.86 12.40 35.38
C SER A 655 -9.86 12.84 36.83
N SER A 656 -9.23 12.11 37.76
CA SER A 656 -9.24 12.38 39.21
C SER A 656 -8.23 13.45 39.66
N ILE A 657 -7.79 14.34 38.76
CA ILE A 657 -6.78 15.39 39.03
C ILE A 657 -7.36 16.82 38.82
N SER A 658 -8.60 16.96 38.33
CA SER A 658 -9.28 18.25 38.16
C SER A 658 -10.76 18.16 38.57
N GLU A 659 -11.03 18.14 39.87
CA GLU A 659 -12.39 17.99 40.43
C GLU A 659 -13.18 19.31 40.51
N SER A 660 -12.59 20.43 40.07
CA SER A 660 -13.14 21.80 40.19
C SER A 660 -14.14 22.24 39.11
N GLU A 661 -14.28 21.50 37.99
CA GLU A 661 -15.05 21.96 36.82
C GLU A 661 -16.26 21.06 36.42
N ARG A 662 -16.61 20.03 37.21
CA ARG A 662 -17.60 19.00 36.79
C ARG A 662 -18.94 19.00 37.53
N THR A 663 -19.18 19.92 38.46
CA THR A 663 -20.42 19.98 39.25
C THR A 663 -21.65 20.51 38.49
N ALA A 664 -21.51 20.91 37.22
CA ALA A 664 -22.60 21.49 36.42
C ALA A 664 -23.26 20.54 35.39
N SER A 665 -22.72 19.34 35.13
CA SER A 665 -23.13 18.52 33.96
C SER A 665 -23.50 17.06 34.26
N VAL A 666 -23.69 16.69 35.53
CA VAL A 666 -23.95 15.29 35.94
C VAL A 666 -25.33 14.76 35.47
N GLY A 667 -26.29 15.65 35.19
CA GLY A 667 -27.66 15.27 34.80
C GLY A 667 -27.86 14.78 33.36
N ALA A 668 -26.83 14.84 32.49
CA ALA A 668 -26.99 14.66 31.04
C ALA A 668 -26.11 13.54 30.43
N MET A 669 -25.87 12.44 31.16
CA MET A 669 -24.96 11.37 30.73
C MET A 669 -25.64 10.13 30.11
N SER A 670 -26.80 10.33 29.46
CA SER A 670 -27.49 9.33 28.62
C SER A 670 -27.30 9.55 27.10
N HIS A 671 -26.51 10.55 26.69
CA HIS A 671 -26.19 10.81 25.29
C HIS A 671 -25.51 9.61 24.62
N THR A 672 -25.79 9.42 23.32
CA THR A 672 -25.68 8.12 22.69
C THR A 672 -24.26 7.82 22.24
N SER A 673 -23.80 6.57 22.42
CA SER A 673 -22.45 6.17 22.00
C SER A 673 -22.22 6.14 20.48
N ALA A 674 -23.22 6.52 19.68
CA ALA A 674 -23.08 6.76 18.24
C ALA A 674 -22.52 8.16 17.95
N GLU A 675 -22.91 9.18 18.71
CA GLU A 675 -22.52 10.59 18.51
C GLU A 675 -21.00 10.80 18.69
N GLN A 676 -20.33 9.95 19.47
CA GLN A 676 -18.86 9.92 19.60
C GLN A 676 -18.12 9.58 18.28
N PHE A 677 -18.76 8.86 17.35
CA PHE A 677 -18.14 8.33 16.13
C PHE A 677 -18.85 8.76 14.84
N PHE A 678 -20.06 9.30 14.92
CA PHE A 678 -20.87 9.73 13.77
C PHE A 678 -21.41 11.14 14.02
N THR A 679 -20.73 12.14 13.46
CA THR A 679 -21.05 13.57 13.60
C THR A 679 -22.25 14.04 12.76
N THR A 680 -22.83 13.17 11.93
CA THR A 680 -24.02 13.46 11.14
C THR A 680 -25.18 12.57 11.57
N ALA A 681 -26.37 13.17 11.73
CA ALA A 681 -27.63 12.49 12.08
C ALA A 681 -28.11 11.45 11.04
N ASN A 682 -27.36 11.27 9.95
CA ASN A 682 -27.70 10.44 8.79
C ASN A 682 -27.01 9.06 8.78
N TYR A 683 -26.36 8.64 9.88
CA TYR A 683 -25.81 7.28 10.00
C TYR A 683 -26.89 6.26 10.40
N LYS A 684 -27.31 5.42 9.46
CA LYS A 684 -28.22 4.29 9.71
C LYS A 684 -27.43 2.99 9.92
N ALA A 685 -27.41 2.50 11.15
CA ALA A 685 -26.80 1.22 11.49
C ALA A 685 -27.43 0.06 10.66
N PRO A 686 -26.66 -0.97 10.26
CA PRO A 686 -27.19 -2.11 9.53
C PRO A 686 -28.20 -2.88 10.38
N THR A 687 -29.17 -3.53 9.73
CA THR A 687 -30.23 -4.32 10.38
C THR A 687 -30.27 -5.75 9.83
N GLY A 688 -30.98 -6.64 10.53
CA GLY A 688 -31.21 -8.03 10.12
C GLY A 688 -29.93 -8.81 9.82
N ILE A 689 -29.96 -9.57 8.70
CA ILE A 689 -28.87 -10.45 8.26
C ILE A 689 -27.55 -9.68 8.07
N SER A 690 -27.58 -8.43 7.59
CA SER A 690 -26.37 -7.61 7.40
C SER A 690 -25.68 -7.30 8.73
N LYS A 691 -26.45 -6.95 9.78
CA LYS A 691 -25.91 -6.75 11.14
C LYS A 691 -25.32 -8.03 11.73
N LEU A 692 -25.97 -9.17 11.51
CA LEU A 692 -25.46 -10.47 11.95
C LEU A 692 -24.14 -10.84 11.22
N MET A 693 -24.09 -10.65 9.91
CA MET A 693 -22.93 -10.95 9.06
C MET A 693 -21.71 -10.08 9.37
N MET A 694 -21.91 -8.81 9.70
CA MET A 694 -20.86 -7.89 10.15
C MET A 694 -20.46 -8.09 11.62
N SER A 695 -21.24 -8.84 12.41
CA SER A 695 -20.94 -9.03 13.83
C SER A 695 -19.75 -9.98 14.05
N LYS A 696 -18.86 -9.60 14.97
CA LYS A 696 -17.73 -10.43 15.41
C LYS A 696 -18.19 -11.51 16.40
N ILE A 697 -17.66 -12.73 16.25
CA ILE A 697 -17.94 -13.88 17.13
C ILE A 697 -16.83 -13.98 18.19
N PRO A 698 -17.08 -13.67 19.47
CA PRO A 698 -16.01 -13.55 20.47
C PRO A 698 -15.29 -14.87 20.77
N TYR A 699 -16.02 -15.99 20.74
CA TYR A 699 -15.60 -17.26 21.35
C TYR A 699 -14.75 -18.18 20.46
N LEU A 700 -14.77 -18.00 19.13
CA LEU A 700 -13.97 -18.83 18.20
C LEU A 700 -12.71 -18.10 17.74
N ALA A 701 -12.87 -16.88 17.21
CA ALA A 701 -11.76 -15.98 16.92
C ALA A 701 -12.25 -14.52 17.01
N PRO A 702 -11.87 -13.77 18.07
CA PRO A 702 -12.54 -12.52 18.45
C PRO A 702 -12.41 -11.39 17.43
N ASP A 703 -11.43 -11.48 16.51
CA ASP A 703 -11.21 -10.50 15.44
C ASP A 703 -11.93 -10.84 14.11
N TRP A 704 -12.71 -11.91 14.02
CA TRP A 704 -13.43 -12.31 12.79
C TRP A 704 -14.93 -11.97 12.81
N PRO A 705 -15.47 -11.30 11.77
CA PRO A 705 -16.90 -11.19 11.52
C PRO A 705 -17.48 -12.44 10.85
N LEU A 706 -18.78 -12.72 11.05
CA LEU A 706 -19.46 -13.93 10.53
C LEU A 706 -19.27 -14.13 9.01
N TYR A 707 -19.38 -13.07 8.19
CA TYR A 707 -19.25 -13.19 6.73
C TYR A 707 -17.90 -13.78 6.29
N ALA A 708 -16.83 -13.54 7.07
CA ALA A 708 -15.50 -14.03 6.77
C ALA A 708 -15.31 -15.53 7.09
N TYR A 709 -16.02 -16.06 8.09
CA TYR A 709 -16.10 -17.51 8.33
C TYR A 709 -16.79 -18.22 7.16
N LEU A 710 -17.88 -17.64 6.61
CA LEU A 710 -18.57 -18.23 5.46
C LEU A 710 -17.73 -18.20 4.17
N MET A 711 -16.94 -17.15 3.93
CA MET A 711 -15.98 -17.13 2.82
C MET A 711 -14.80 -18.09 3.04
N ALA A 712 -14.33 -18.26 4.28
CA ALA A 712 -13.33 -19.28 4.62
C ALA A 712 -13.86 -20.71 4.43
N PHE A 713 -15.14 -20.96 4.77
CA PHE A 713 -15.80 -22.23 4.44
C PHE A 713 -15.87 -22.47 2.93
N GLY A 714 -16.13 -21.42 2.14
CA GLY A 714 -16.03 -21.46 0.68
C GLY A 714 -14.64 -21.88 0.17
N GLN A 715 -13.57 -21.33 0.76
CA GLN A 715 -12.20 -21.73 0.48
C GLN A 715 -11.90 -23.19 0.88
N ILE A 716 -12.36 -23.61 2.07
CA ILE A 716 -12.17 -24.98 2.59
C ILE A 716 -12.86 -26.02 1.70
N VAL A 717 -14.02 -25.71 1.12
CA VAL A 717 -14.73 -26.62 0.22
C VAL A 717 -14.17 -26.61 -1.20
N ALA A 718 -13.51 -25.53 -1.64
CA ALA A 718 -13.02 -25.33 -3.01
C ALA A 718 -11.60 -25.88 -3.29
N VAL A 719 -11.18 -26.99 -2.66
CA VAL A 719 -9.76 -27.41 -2.70
C VAL A 719 -9.35 -28.02 -4.04
N ASN A 720 -10.17 -28.93 -4.60
CA ASN A 720 -9.81 -29.73 -5.76
C ASN A 720 -11.08 -30.27 -6.45
N SER A 721 -11.13 -30.19 -7.79
CA SER A 721 -12.20 -30.71 -8.64
C SER A 721 -12.53 -32.18 -8.40
N HIS A 722 -11.54 -32.99 -8.03
CA HIS A 722 -11.70 -34.44 -7.81
C HIS A 722 -12.33 -34.82 -6.44
N GLN A 723 -12.61 -33.87 -5.54
CA GLN A 723 -13.13 -34.22 -4.19
C GLN A 723 -14.46 -34.98 -4.22
N ILE A 724 -15.27 -34.78 -5.25
CA ILE A 724 -16.57 -35.43 -5.43
C ILE A 724 -16.49 -36.82 -6.08
N THR A 725 -15.47 -37.13 -6.89
CA THR A 725 -15.27 -38.50 -7.43
C THR A 725 -14.76 -39.46 -6.36
N ILE A 726 -14.10 -38.93 -5.32
CA ILE A 726 -13.77 -39.64 -4.08
C ILE A 726 -15.04 -40.01 -3.29
N ILE A 727 -16.02 -39.10 -3.18
CA ILE A 727 -17.28 -39.35 -2.46
C ILE A 727 -18.14 -40.43 -3.14
N THR A 728 -18.14 -40.47 -4.48
CA THR A 728 -18.88 -41.46 -5.28
C THR A 728 -18.14 -42.79 -5.49
N GLY A 729 -16.98 -42.99 -4.86
CA GLY A 729 -16.26 -44.26 -4.83
C GLY A 729 -15.46 -44.62 -6.09
N ALA A 730 -15.35 -43.71 -7.06
CA ALA A 730 -14.70 -43.96 -8.35
C ALA A 730 -13.16 -43.90 -8.25
N GLN A 731 -12.54 -44.84 -7.53
CA GLN A 731 -11.09 -44.91 -7.39
C GLN A 731 -10.39 -45.31 -8.69
N GLY A 732 -9.48 -44.46 -9.17
CA GLY A 732 -8.75 -44.66 -10.43
C GLY A 732 -9.53 -44.15 -11.64
N GLU A 733 -9.51 -42.84 -11.88
CA GLU A 733 -10.21 -42.25 -13.02
C GLU A 733 -9.65 -42.73 -14.37
N ASN A 734 -10.53 -43.34 -15.19
CA ASN A 734 -10.32 -43.45 -16.64
C ASN A 734 -9.91 -42.08 -17.18
N ALA A 735 -8.90 -42.03 -18.07
CA ALA A 735 -8.32 -40.78 -18.55
C ALA A 735 -9.38 -39.79 -19.08
N ASN A 736 -10.42 -40.29 -19.75
CA ASN A 736 -11.55 -39.51 -20.25
C ASN A 736 -12.31 -38.75 -19.13
N LYS A 737 -12.47 -39.34 -17.93
CA LYS A 737 -13.10 -38.66 -16.78
C LYS A 737 -12.19 -37.53 -16.26
N LEU A 738 -10.90 -37.80 -16.09
CA LEU A 738 -9.91 -36.81 -15.65
C LEU A 738 -9.84 -35.62 -16.62
N TYR A 739 -9.73 -35.88 -17.92
CA TYR A 739 -9.73 -34.83 -18.94
C TYR A 739 -11.03 -34.02 -18.95
N THR A 740 -12.19 -34.67 -18.76
CA THR A 740 -13.49 -33.98 -18.68
C THR A 740 -13.55 -33.08 -17.44
N ILE A 741 -13.20 -33.61 -16.26
CA ILE A 741 -13.26 -32.88 -14.98
C ILE A 741 -12.27 -31.71 -14.97
N ALA A 742 -11.04 -31.89 -15.47
CA ALA A 742 -10.03 -30.84 -15.60
C ALA A 742 -10.43 -29.77 -16.62
N SER A 743 -11.07 -30.15 -17.74
CA SER A 743 -11.58 -29.19 -18.73
C SER A 743 -12.74 -28.35 -18.18
N ILE A 744 -13.62 -28.95 -17.37
CA ILE A 744 -14.70 -28.24 -16.67
C ILE A 744 -14.13 -27.27 -15.61
N TYR A 745 -13.10 -27.67 -14.87
CA TYR A 745 -12.41 -26.79 -13.91
C TYR A 745 -11.73 -25.61 -14.61
N LEU A 746 -11.03 -25.86 -15.72
CA LEU A 746 -10.41 -24.85 -16.58
C LEU A 746 -11.44 -23.83 -17.11
N ALA A 747 -12.57 -24.32 -17.63
CA ALA A 747 -13.68 -23.47 -18.07
C ALA A 747 -14.30 -22.67 -16.91
N GLY A 748 -14.45 -23.29 -15.74
CA GLY A 748 -14.88 -22.64 -14.49
C GLY A 748 -13.95 -21.50 -14.09
N SER A 749 -12.63 -21.70 -14.07
CA SER A 749 -11.65 -20.66 -13.71
C SER A 749 -11.77 -19.44 -14.62
N LEU A 750 -11.94 -19.65 -15.93
CA LEU A 750 -12.17 -18.56 -16.89
C LEU A 750 -13.53 -17.88 -16.68
N PHE A 751 -14.59 -18.65 -16.41
CA PHE A 751 -15.93 -18.12 -16.14
C PHE A 751 -15.94 -17.23 -14.88
N TRP A 752 -15.42 -17.72 -13.74
CA TRP A 752 -15.38 -16.95 -12.49
C TRP A 752 -14.56 -15.66 -12.64
N TRP A 753 -13.45 -15.70 -13.38
CA TRP A 753 -12.66 -14.51 -13.71
C TRP A 753 -13.43 -13.50 -14.59
N LEU A 754 -14.14 -13.97 -15.62
CA LEU A 754 -14.97 -13.10 -16.45
C LEU A 754 -16.14 -12.51 -15.65
N MET A 755 -16.71 -13.26 -14.71
CA MET A 755 -17.83 -12.81 -13.90
C MET A 755 -17.44 -11.74 -12.88
N ILE A 756 -16.34 -11.95 -12.12
CA ILE A 756 -15.83 -10.92 -11.19
C ILE A 756 -15.36 -9.64 -11.93
N ARG A 757 -14.92 -9.73 -13.18
CA ARG A 757 -14.55 -8.55 -13.98
C ARG A 757 -15.72 -7.85 -14.68
N ARG A 758 -16.95 -8.36 -14.58
CA ARG A 758 -18.15 -7.79 -15.23
C ARG A 758 -19.30 -7.47 -14.26
N LEU A 759 -19.47 -8.26 -13.20
CA LEU A 759 -20.56 -8.14 -12.23
C LEU A 759 -20.04 -7.75 -10.84
N ALA A 760 -20.97 -7.50 -9.91
CA ALA A 760 -20.64 -7.30 -8.49
C ALA A 760 -20.03 -8.56 -7.86
N SER A 761 -19.00 -8.39 -7.04
CA SER A 761 -18.23 -9.49 -6.44
C SER A 761 -19.09 -10.49 -5.64
N LYS A 762 -20.21 -10.04 -5.06
CA LYS A 762 -21.14 -10.91 -4.32
C LYS A 762 -21.61 -12.12 -5.11
N TRP A 763 -21.84 -11.98 -6.42
CA TRP A 763 -22.28 -13.10 -7.28
C TRP A 763 -21.22 -14.19 -7.41
N ALA A 764 -19.94 -13.80 -7.50
CA ALA A 764 -18.82 -14.73 -7.59
C ALA A 764 -18.51 -15.43 -6.25
N LEU A 765 -19.04 -14.89 -5.14
CA LEU A 765 -18.90 -15.45 -3.79
C LEU A 765 -20.13 -16.25 -3.34
N SER A 766 -21.31 -16.03 -3.93
CA SER A 766 -22.56 -16.73 -3.58
C SER A 766 -22.96 -17.85 -4.54
N LEU A 767 -22.74 -17.69 -5.85
CA LEU A 767 -23.16 -18.68 -6.84
C LEU A 767 -22.46 -20.05 -6.73
N PRO A 768 -21.16 -20.15 -6.36
CA PRO A 768 -20.52 -21.46 -6.17
C PRO A 768 -21.19 -22.31 -5.08
N PHE A 769 -21.72 -21.68 -4.02
CA PHE A 769 -22.48 -22.37 -2.97
C PHE A 769 -23.77 -23.02 -3.48
N VAL A 770 -24.49 -22.35 -4.38
CA VAL A 770 -25.69 -22.94 -5.03
C VAL A 770 -25.29 -24.13 -5.91
N LEU A 771 -24.16 -24.02 -6.63
CA LEU A 771 -23.65 -25.10 -7.48
C LEU A 771 -23.13 -26.31 -6.68
N TYR A 772 -22.50 -26.10 -5.53
CA TYR A 772 -22.18 -27.18 -4.58
C TYR A 772 -23.47 -27.86 -4.07
N GLY A 773 -24.48 -27.07 -3.70
CA GLY A 773 -25.78 -27.60 -3.28
C GLY A 773 -26.41 -28.49 -4.35
N LEU A 774 -26.46 -28.03 -5.60
CA LEU A 774 -26.91 -28.83 -6.74
C LEU A 774 -26.06 -30.09 -6.95
N ALA A 775 -24.74 -30.01 -6.84
CA ALA A 775 -23.86 -31.17 -7.00
C ALA A 775 -24.13 -32.27 -5.96
N PHE A 776 -24.27 -31.91 -4.69
CA PHE A 776 -24.65 -32.84 -3.62
C PHE A 776 -26.07 -33.39 -3.82
N PHE A 777 -27.01 -32.57 -4.29
CA PHE A 777 -28.36 -33.03 -4.63
C PHE A 777 -28.38 -34.06 -5.76
N PHE A 778 -27.64 -33.84 -6.86
CA PHE A 778 -27.50 -34.82 -7.94
C PHE A 778 -26.83 -36.12 -7.45
N VAL A 779 -25.78 -36.06 -6.63
CA VAL A 779 -25.18 -37.26 -6.01
C VAL A 779 -26.20 -37.99 -5.12
N GLY A 780 -27.03 -37.27 -4.37
CA GLY A 780 -28.14 -37.83 -3.59
C GLY A 780 -29.24 -38.48 -4.44
N LEU A 781 -29.49 -37.98 -5.65
CA LEU A 781 -30.45 -38.55 -6.60
C LEU A 781 -29.91 -39.77 -7.38
N ALA A 782 -28.60 -40.01 -7.39
CA ALA A 782 -28.00 -41.13 -8.13
C ALA A 782 -28.64 -42.52 -7.89
N PRO A 783 -29.10 -42.91 -6.68
CA PRO A 783 -29.76 -44.21 -6.46
C PRO A 783 -31.08 -44.38 -7.22
N PHE A 784 -31.74 -43.27 -7.59
CA PHE A 784 -33.03 -43.28 -8.30
C PHE A 784 -32.90 -43.49 -9.81
N GLY A 785 -31.68 -43.51 -10.36
CA GLY A 785 -31.44 -43.91 -11.75
C GLY A 785 -31.86 -45.37 -11.98
N THR A 786 -32.63 -45.62 -13.03
CA THR A 786 -33.20 -46.95 -13.34
C THR A 786 -32.17 -47.91 -13.93
N THR A 787 -31.15 -47.40 -14.62
CA THR A 787 -30.03 -48.17 -15.20
C THR A 787 -28.69 -47.77 -14.59
N LEU A 788 -27.70 -48.66 -14.63
CA LEU A 788 -26.33 -48.38 -14.18
C LEU A 788 -25.74 -47.13 -14.87
N ASP A 789 -25.96 -46.98 -16.17
CA ASP A 789 -25.51 -45.81 -16.94
C ASP A 789 -26.23 -44.52 -16.50
N SER A 790 -27.52 -44.59 -16.17
CA SER A 790 -28.28 -43.46 -15.61
C SER A 790 -27.69 -43.02 -14.27
N ARG A 791 -27.38 -43.95 -13.36
CA ARG A 791 -26.73 -43.63 -12.07
C ARG A 791 -25.35 -43.00 -12.30
N GLY A 792 -24.56 -43.59 -13.20
CA GLY A 792 -23.24 -43.08 -13.57
C GLY A 792 -23.28 -41.68 -14.19
N TRP A 793 -24.26 -41.39 -15.04
CA TRP A 793 -24.42 -40.08 -15.66
C TRP A 793 -24.85 -39.01 -14.66
N ILE A 794 -25.81 -39.33 -13.77
CA ILE A 794 -26.22 -38.44 -12.67
C ILE A 794 -25.02 -38.09 -11.76
N GLN A 795 -24.19 -39.08 -11.41
CA GLN A 795 -22.95 -38.86 -10.65
C GLN A 795 -21.93 -38.01 -11.42
N ASN A 796 -21.75 -38.23 -12.73
CA ASN A 796 -20.86 -37.43 -13.57
C ASN A 796 -21.34 -35.97 -13.69
N VAL A 797 -22.65 -35.71 -13.72
CA VAL A 797 -23.22 -34.35 -13.71
C VAL A 797 -22.98 -33.66 -12.38
N GLY A 798 -23.23 -34.35 -11.26
CA GLY A 798 -22.85 -33.84 -9.93
C GLY A 798 -21.35 -33.50 -9.87
N ALA A 799 -20.50 -34.38 -10.39
CA ALA A 799 -19.06 -34.17 -10.44
C ALA A 799 -18.65 -32.96 -11.30
N GLY A 800 -19.29 -32.75 -12.45
CA GLY A 800 -19.09 -31.58 -13.29
C GLY A 800 -19.48 -30.27 -12.59
N LEU A 801 -20.65 -30.23 -11.94
CA LEU A 801 -21.13 -29.05 -11.20
C LEU A 801 -20.19 -28.67 -10.05
N TYR A 802 -19.72 -29.65 -9.28
CA TYR A 802 -18.75 -29.42 -8.21
C TYR A 802 -17.37 -29.00 -8.74
N SER A 803 -16.87 -29.63 -9.81
CA SER A 803 -15.64 -29.21 -10.48
C SER A 803 -15.70 -27.74 -10.92
N PHE A 804 -16.78 -27.35 -11.60
CA PHE A 804 -17.01 -25.97 -12.01
C PHE A 804 -17.08 -25.01 -10.81
N ALA A 805 -17.76 -25.39 -9.72
CA ALA A 805 -17.86 -24.58 -8.50
C ALA A 805 -16.49 -24.42 -7.80
N SER A 806 -15.72 -25.49 -7.63
CA SER A 806 -14.40 -25.50 -6.97
C SER A 806 -13.36 -24.61 -7.65
N ALA A 807 -13.51 -24.32 -8.95
CA ALA A 807 -12.68 -23.34 -9.63
C ALA A 807 -12.75 -21.93 -9.03
N SER A 808 -13.78 -21.60 -8.24
CA SER A 808 -13.90 -20.32 -7.52
C SER A 808 -12.96 -20.15 -6.31
N GLY A 809 -12.25 -21.20 -5.89
CA GLY A 809 -11.39 -21.18 -4.68
C GLY A 809 -10.35 -20.05 -4.62
N SER A 810 -9.79 -19.67 -5.77
CA SER A 810 -8.86 -18.53 -5.90
C SER A 810 -9.51 -17.19 -5.56
N LEU A 811 -10.79 -17.01 -5.88
CA LEU A 811 -11.55 -15.81 -5.56
C LEU A 811 -11.89 -15.76 -4.07
N TYR A 812 -12.23 -16.89 -3.44
CA TYR A 812 -12.39 -16.94 -1.99
C TYR A 812 -11.10 -16.53 -1.28
N PHE A 813 -9.94 -17.11 -1.62
CA PHE A 813 -8.66 -16.73 -1.02
C PHE A 813 -8.33 -15.24 -1.22
N ALA A 814 -8.46 -14.71 -2.44
CA ALA A 814 -8.03 -13.36 -2.76
C ALA A 814 -9.02 -12.24 -2.32
N LEU A 815 -10.32 -12.55 -2.23
CA LEU A 815 -11.34 -11.64 -1.73
C LEU A 815 -11.63 -11.80 -0.23
N ASN A 816 -11.11 -12.82 0.45
CA ASN A 816 -11.34 -12.93 1.89
C ASN A 816 -10.81 -11.68 2.60
N PHE A 817 -11.61 -11.18 3.55
CA PHE A 817 -11.32 -9.94 4.28
C PHE A 817 -11.09 -8.70 3.38
N ALA A 818 -11.54 -8.65 2.12
CA ALA A 818 -11.27 -7.53 1.21
C ALA A 818 -11.94 -6.21 1.66
N SER A 819 -13.10 -6.32 2.32
CA SER A 819 -13.78 -5.24 3.03
C SER A 819 -13.06 -4.74 4.29
N GLU A 820 -12.08 -5.49 4.80
CA GLU A 820 -11.26 -5.10 5.97
C GLU A 820 -9.94 -4.47 5.49
N GLY A 821 -10.05 -3.29 4.89
CA GLY A 821 -8.90 -2.42 4.63
C GLY A 821 -8.21 -2.03 5.94
N GLY A 822 -6.88 -1.94 5.94
CA GLY A 822 -6.08 -1.53 7.10
C GLY A 822 -5.76 -2.61 8.14
N VAL A 823 -6.37 -3.81 8.10
CA VAL A 823 -6.04 -4.87 9.07
C VAL A 823 -4.56 -5.29 8.98
N PRO A 824 -3.82 -5.38 10.12
CA PRO A 824 -2.41 -5.75 10.13
C PRO A 824 -2.10 -7.08 9.43
N ILE A 825 -0.97 -7.11 8.72
CA ILE A 825 -0.52 -8.28 7.94
C ILE A 825 -0.36 -9.54 8.82
N GLN A 826 0.06 -9.39 10.08
CA GLN A 826 0.15 -10.47 11.06
C GLN A 826 -1.21 -11.15 11.29
N THR A 827 -2.29 -10.37 11.43
CA THR A 827 -3.65 -10.90 11.57
C THR A 827 -4.03 -11.67 10.31
N MET A 828 -3.83 -11.09 9.12
CA MET A 828 -4.12 -11.77 7.84
C MET A 828 -3.34 -13.09 7.68
N ILE A 829 -2.07 -13.13 8.08
CA ILE A 829 -1.23 -14.33 8.12
C ILE A 829 -1.84 -15.39 9.05
N PHE A 830 -2.16 -15.03 10.30
CA PHE A 830 -2.77 -15.95 11.25
C PHE A 830 -4.09 -16.51 10.71
N ARG A 831 -4.93 -15.65 10.11
CA ARG A 831 -6.20 -16.07 9.49
C ARG A 831 -5.97 -17.06 8.34
N ALA A 832 -5.08 -16.77 7.39
CA ALA A 832 -4.80 -17.66 6.26
C ALA A 832 -4.23 -19.03 6.72
N THR A 833 -3.35 -19.02 7.72
CA THR A 833 -2.75 -20.23 8.29
C THR A 833 -3.78 -21.08 9.05
N ALA A 834 -4.73 -20.44 9.74
CA ALA A 834 -5.85 -21.14 10.40
C ALA A 834 -6.78 -21.84 9.38
N VAL A 835 -7.14 -21.16 8.28
CA VAL A 835 -7.95 -21.77 7.21
C VAL A 835 -7.23 -22.97 6.58
N GLN A 836 -5.93 -22.86 6.31
CA GLN A 836 -5.16 -23.98 5.74
C GLN A 836 -5.16 -25.23 6.62
N GLY A 837 -5.04 -25.10 7.94
CA GLY A 837 -5.07 -26.25 8.86
C GLY A 837 -6.41 -27.00 8.82
N VAL A 838 -7.52 -26.25 8.89
CA VAL A 838 -8.88 -26.82 8.76
C VAL A 838 -9.10 -27.44 7.38
N GLN A 839 -8.52 -26.84 6.33
CA GLN A 839 -8.57 -27.36 4.96
C GLN A 839 -7.85 -28.71 4.81
N GLN A 840 -6.75 -28.95 5.54
CA GLN A 840 -6.09 -30.27 5.56
C GLN A 840 -6.93 -31.35 6.26
N LEU A 841 -7.59 -31.02 7.39
CA LEU A 841 -8.53 -31.92 8.06
C LEU A 841 -9.71 -32.30 7.14
N TRP A 842 -10.26 -31.34 6.39
CA TRP A 842 -11.33 -31.58 5.41
C TRP A 842 -10.89 -32.51 4.28
N VAL A 843 -9.70 -32.30 3.71
CA VAL A 843 -9.13 -33.18 2.67
C VAL A 843 -8.88 -34.59 3.23
N ALA A 844 -8.34 -34.71 4.43
CA ALA A 844 -8.11 -36.01 5.08
C ALA A 844 -9.43 -36.77 5.35
N ALA A 845 -10.48 -36.08 5.77
CA ALA A 845 -11.81 -36.69 6.00
C ALA A 845 -12.45 -37.21 4.70
N LEU A 846 -12.30 -36.48 3.58
CA LEU A 846 -12.77 -36.93 2.27
C LEU A 846 -12.01 -38.16 1.76
N TRP A 847 -10.69 -38.21 1.93
CA TRP A 847 -9.90 -39.41 1.59
C TRP A 847 -10.19 -40.59 2.52
N ALA A 848 -10.44 -40.35 3.81
CA ALA A 848 -10.91 -41.38 4.73
C ALA A 848 -12.22 -42.01 4.23
N TRP A 849 -13.21 -41.17 3.88
CA TRP A 849 -14.48 -41.61 3.30
C TRP A 849 -14.26 -42.43 2.01
N GLY A 850 -13.56 -41.89 1.02
CA GLY A 850 -13.31 -42.60 -0.24
C GLY A 850 -12.55 -43.91 -0.07
N SER A 851 -11.64 -44.00 0.91
CA SER A 851 -10.95 -45.25 1.25
C SER A 851 -11.89 -46.28 1.88
N ALA A 852 -12.76 -45.87 2.80
CA ALA A 852 -13.74 -46.73 3.47
C ALA A 852 -14.81 -47.26 2.48
N MET A 853 -15.23 -46.44 1.51
CA MET A 853 -16.12 -46.87 0.42
C MET A 853 -15.44 -47.94 -0.46
N SER A 854 -14.18 -47.74 -0.85
CA SER A 854 -13.47 -48.67 -1.74
C SER A 854 -13.04 -49.98 -1.05
N ALA A 855 -12.66 -49.94 0.23
CA ALA A 855 -12.25 -51.12 0.99
C ALA A 855 -13.40 -52.11 1.23
N ASN A 856 -14.64 -51.66 1.15
CA ASN A 856 -15.84 -52.46 1.39
C ASN A 856 -16.54 -52.95 0.11
N HIS A 857 -15.91 -52.89 -1.06
CA HIS A 857 -16.47 -53.52 -2.27
C HIS A 857 -16.52 -55.06 -2.20
N THR A 858 -15.88 -55.66 -1.19
CA THR A 858 -15.89 -57.10 -0.88
C THR A 858 -16.88 -57.49 0.24
N SER A 859 -17.59 -56.54 0.86
CA SER A 859 -18.59 -56.82 1.91
C SER A 859 -20.00 -56.45 1.44
N GLN A 860 -21.00 -57.30 1.73
CA GLN A 860 -22.37 -57.14 1.22
C GLN A 860 -23.09 -55.87 1.73
N PHE A 861 -22.56 -55.22 2.76
CA PHE A 861 -23.25 -54.18 3.54
C PHE A 861 -23.27 -52.79 2.86
N THR A 862 -22.29 -52.47 2.02
CA THR A 862 -22.15 -51.15 1.35
C THR A 862 -22.99 -51.00 0.09
N ASN A 863 -23.29 -52.10 -0.60
CA ASN A 863 -24.29 -52.12 -1.68
C ASN A 863 -25.63 -51.54 -1.23
N THR A 864 -25.96 -51.66 0.06
CA THR A 864 -27.14 -51.06 0.67
C THR A 864 -27.09 -49.53 0.64
N ILE A 865 -26.00 -48.88 1.05
CA ILE A 865 -25.98 -47.42 1.24
C ILE A 865 -26.00 -46.68 -0.11
N MET A 866 -25.20 -47.10 -1.09
CA MET A 866 -25.15 -46.43 -2.40
C MET A 866 -26.39 -46.66 -3.29
N ASN A 867 -27.18 -47.70 -3.02
CA ASN A 867 -28.42 -47.98 -3.75
C ASN A 867 -29.70 -47.69 -2.92
N SER A 868 -29.57 -47.14 -1.71
CA SER A 868 -30.70 -46.82 -0.83
C SER A 868 -31.07 -45.34 -0.85
N LYS A 869 -32.35 -45.08 -0.55
CA LYS A 869 -32.92 -43.76 -0.26
C LYS A 869 -32.17 -43.02 0.87
N VAL A 870 -31.42 -43.75 1.70
CA VAL A 870 -30.55 -43.20 2.76
C VAL A 870 -29.50 -42.22 2.20
N LEU A 871 -28.95 -42.44 1.00
CA LEU A 871 -27.98 -41.50 0.42
C LEU A 871 -28.60 -40.11 0.17
N LEU A 872 -29.85 -40.05 -0.33
CA LEU A 872 -30.58 -38.79 -0.47
C LEU A 872 -30.88 -38.16 0.89
N ALA A 873 -31.23 -38.96 1.90
CA ALA A 873 -31.51 -38.46 3.25
C ALA A 873 -30.29 -37.81 3.92
N ILE A 874 -29.07 -38.22 3.57
CA ILE A 874 -27.82 -37.60 4.03
C ILE A 874 -27.44 -36.39 3.16
N MET A 875 -27.56 -36.50 1.83
CA MET A 875 -27.06 -35.48 0.90
C MET A 875 -28.02 -34.30 0.70
N ALA A 876 -29.33 -34.46 0.88
CA ALA A 876 -30.30 -33.37 0.73
C ALA A 876 -30.19 -32.29 1.84
N PRO A 877 -30.01 -32.61 3.14
CA PRO A 877 -29.69 -31.61 4.17
C PRO A 877 -28.39 -30.86 3.89
N ILE A 878 -27.36 -31.56 3.39
CA ILE A 878 -26.08 -30.95 2.99
C ILE A 878 -26.29 -29.99 1.81
N ALA A 879 -27.04 -30.41 0.79
CA ALA A 879 -27.39 -29.57 -0.35
C ALA A 879 -28.16 -28.30 0.06
N LEU A 880 -29.12 -28.44 0.99
CA LEU A 880 -29.89 -27.32 1.54
C LEU A 880 -29.01 -26.36 2.34
N LEU A 881 -28.06 -26.87 3.14
CA LEU A 881 -27.09 -26.06 3.88
C LEU A 881 -26.22 -25.23 2.92
N PHE A 882 -25.67 -25.84 1.87
CA PHE A 882 -24.91 -25.14 0.84
C PHE A 882 -25.74 -24.04 0.16
N ALA A 883 -26.97 -24.35 -0.27
CA ALA A 883 -27.86 -23.35 -0.87
C ALA A 883 -28.19 -22.18 0.09
N SER A 884 -28.45 -22.48 1.36
CA SER A 884 -28.74 -21.48 2.40
C SER A 884 -27.55 -20.55 2.65
N VAL A 885 -26.31 -21.08 2.71
CA VAL A 885 -25.09 -20.26 2.83
C VAL A 885 -24.92 -19.35 1.61
N GLY A 886 -25.20 -19.84 0.40
CA GLY A 886 -25.21 -19.04 -0.83
C GLY A 886 -26.20 -17.87 -0.76
N VAL A 887 -27.43 -18.11 -0.30
CA VAL A 887 -28.46 -17.07 -0.10
C VAL A 887 -28.02 -16.05 0.97
N ILE A 888 -27.50 -16.51 2.10
CA ILE A 888 -27.01 -15.65 3.19
C ILE A 888 -25.87 -14.74 2.70
N LEU A 889 -24.95 -15.26 1.88
CA LEU A 889 -23.88 -14.45 1.26
C LEU A 889 -24.42 -13.43 0.24
N LEU A 890 -25.41 -13.79 -0.58
CA LEU A 890 -25.96 -12.92 -1.64
C LEU A 890 -26.63 -11.64 -1.10
N PHE A 891 -27.23 -11.73 0.10
CA PHE A 891 -27.95 -10.62 0.76
C PHE A 891 -27.20 -10.03 1.98
N GLY A 892 -26.30 -10.79 2.59
CA GLY A 892 -25.63 -10.43 3.85
C GLY A 892 -24.19 -9.96 3.75
N LEU A 893 -23.57 -9.97 2.56
CA LEU A 893 -22.22 -9.44 2.38
C LEU A 893 -22.17 -7.90 2.58
N PRO A 894 -21.05 -7.35 3.07
CA PRO A 894 -20.83 -5.90 3.11
C PRO A 894 -20.94 -5.20 1.74
N GLU A 895 -21.32 -3.93 1.75
CA GLU A 895 -21.51 -3.08 0.55
C GLU A 895 -20.29 -3.07 -0.39
N TYR A 896 -19.08 -3.26 0.14
CA TYR A 896 -17.86 -3.47 -0.63
C TYR A 896 -18.03 -4.52 -1.76
N TYR A 897 -18.67 -5.65 -1.48
CA TYR A 897 -18.88 -6.73 -2.46
C TYR A 897 -20.11 -6.52 -3.36
N HIS A 898 -20.92 -5.48 -3.10
CA HIS A 898 -22.09 -5.14 -3.91
C HIS A 898 -21.72 -4.30 -5.14
N ASN A 899 -20.53 -3.69 -5.15
CA ASN A 899 -19.99 -2.98 -6.30
C ASN A 899 -19.18 -3.93 -7.21
N SER A 900 -19.03 -3.57 -8.49
CA SER A 900 -18.15 -4.27 -9.42
C SER A 900 -16.72 -3.71 -9.32
N PRO A 901 -15.68 -4.55 -9.25
CA PRO A 901 -14.32 -4.08 -9.01
C PRO A 901 -13.79 -3.28 -10.21
N GLY A 902 -13.22 -2.11 -9.90
CA GLY A 902 -12.95 -1.06 -10.87
C GLY A 902 -11.98 -1.41 -12.01
N LYS A 903 -11.79 -0.42 -12.88
CA LYS A 903 -10.92 -0.54 -14.06
C LYS A 903 -9.59 0.13 -13.78
N ALA A 904 -8.52 -0.66 -13.77
CA ALA A 904 -7.14 -0.15 -13.77
C ALA A 904 -6.58 -0.32 -15.20
N PRO A 905 -6.16 0.75 -15.90
CA PRO A 905 -5.49 0.63 -17.19
C PRO A 905 -4.17 -0.13 -17.06
N SER A 906 -3.77 -0.87 -18.11
CA SER A 906 -2.56 -1.72 -18.14
C SER A 906 -2.46 -2.83 -17.07
N PHE A 907 -3.54 -3.14 -16.34
CA PHE A 907 -3.56 -4.14 -15.26
C PHE A 907 -2.97 -5.52 -15.60
N TYR A 908 -3.26 -6.07 -16.78
CA TYR A 908 -2.66 -7.35 -17.19
C TYR A 908 -1.17 -7.19 -17.51
N THR A 909 -0.77 -6.06 -18.13
CA THR A 909 0.62 -5.76 -18.47
C THR A 909 1.50 -5.61 -17.23
N SER A 910 0.97 -5.15 -16.08
CA SER A 910 1.72 -5.08 -14.82
C SER A 910 1.94 -6.44 -14.16
N VAL A 911 1.00 -7.39 -14.29
CA VAL A 911 1.17 -8.78 -13.81
C VAL A 911 2.40 -9.42 -14.44
N TRP A 912 2.52 -9.33 -15.77
CA TRP A 912 3.66 -9.89 -16.52
C TRP A 912 5.01 -9.18 -16.28
N LYS A 913 5.03 -8.01 -15.62
CA LYS A 913 6.28 -7.33 -15.23
C LYS A 913 6.88 -7.82 -13.90
N ARG A 914 6.11 -8.52 -13.05
CA ARG A 914 6.54 -8.97 -11.71
C ARG A 914 7.20 -10.35 -11.78
N LYS A 915 8.47 -10.45 -11.38
CA LYS A 915 9.27 -11.68 -11.50
C LYS A 915 8.77 -12.79 -10.58
N ILE A 916 8.29 -12.41 -9.38
CA ILE A 916 7.68 -13.35 -8.44
C ILE A 916 6.43 -14.04 -9.02
N VAL A 917 5.65 -13.36 -9.87
CA VAL A 917 4.47 -13.93 -10.54
C VAL A 917 4.88 -14.90 -11.63
N LEU A 918 5.83 -14.52 -12.49
CA LEU A 918 6.34 -15.40 -13.54
C LEU A 918 6.96 -16.68 -12.94
N TRP A 919 7.70 -16.54 -11.83
CA TRP A 919 8.25 -17.70 -11.12
C TRP A 919 7.18 -18.57 -10.46
N PHE A 920 6.13 -17.97 -9.90
CA PHE A 920 4.97 -18.71 -9.39
C PHE A 920 4.26 -19.51 -10.50
N PHE A 921 4.13 -18.96 -11.71
CA PHE A 921 3.61 -19.73 -12.86
C PHE A 921 4.51 -20.90 -13.25
N VAL A 922 5.83 -20.72 -13.29
CA VAL A 922 6.81 -21.81 -13.52
C VAL A 922 6.70 -22.90 -12.45
N ALA A 923 6.61 -22.50 -11.18
CA ALA A 923 6.43 -23.42 -10.06
C ALA A 923 5.15 -24.25 -10.18
N ILE A 924 4.03 -23.60 -10.50
CA ILE A 924 2.73 -24.26 -10.66
C ILE A 924 2.73 -25.24 -11.84
N VAL A 925 3.36 -24.90 -12.97
CA VAL A 925 3.48 -25.82 -14.12
C VAL A 925 4.36 -27.02 -13.74
N ALA A 926 5.54 -26.80 -13.16
CA ALA A 926 6.45 -27.89 -12.77
C ALA A 926 5.84 -28.82 -11.70
N GLN A 927 5.14 -28.27 -10.72
CA GLN A 927 4.47 -29.06 -9.68
C GLN A 927 3.28 -29.85 -10.24
N ASN A 928 2.44 -29.26 -11.10
CA ASN A 928 1.32 -30.02 -11.68
C ASN A 928 1.78 -31.04 -12.75
N TYR A 929 2.92 -30.82 -13.41
CA TYR A 929 3.47 -31.80 -14.36
C TYR A 929 4.04 -33.05 -13.67
N TRP A 930 4.82 -32.88 -12.59
CA TRP A 930 5.53 -33.99 -11.92
C TRP A 930 4.82 -34.57 -10.68
N LEU A 931 3.75 -33.94 -10.17
CA LEU A 931 3.13 -34.32 -8.89
C LEU A 931 1.61 -34.57 -8.95
N SER A 932 0.96 -34.36 -10.09
CA SER A 932 -0.51 -34.49 -10.17
C SER A 932 -0.95 -35.96 -10.17
N ALA A 933 -0.44 -36.78 -11.09
CA ALA A 933 -0.85 -38.18 -11.28
C ALA A 933 -0.72 -39.08 -10.03
N PRO A 934 0.34 -39.00 -9.19
CA PRO A 934 0.49 -39.87 -8.02
C PRO A 934 -0.24 -39.35 -6.77
N THR A 935 -0.84 -38.15 -6.82
CA THR A 935 -1.47 -37.51 -5.64
C THR A 935 -2.54 -38.39 -4.99
N GLY A 936 -3.31 -39.16 -5.77
CA GLY A 936 -4.29 -40.11 -5.22
C GLY A 936 -3.64 -41.26 -4.42
N ARG A 937 -2.55 -41.83 -4.93
CA ARG A 937 -1.78 -42.90 -4.24
C ARG A 937 -1.10 -42.37 -2.98
N ASN A 938 -0.64 -41.11 -3.02
CA ASN A 938 -0.06 -40.43 -1.86
C ASN A 938 -1.05 -40.36 -0.67
N TRP A 939 -2.31 -40.03 -0.92
CA TRP A 939 -3.33 -39.99 0.14
C TRP A 939 -3.85 -41.38 0.55
N GLN A 940 -3.93 -42.34 -0.38
CA GLN A 940 -4.29 -43.73 -0.06
C GLN A 940 -3.36 -44.37 0.98
N TYR A 941 -2.04 -44.10 0.91
CA TYR A 941 -1.03 -44.61 1.84
C TYR A 941 -1.39 -44.42 3.33
N LEU A 942 -2.01 -43.28 3.67
CA LEU A 942 -2.40 -43.00 5.06
C LEU A 942 -3.39 -44.05 5.59
N PHE A 943 -4.36 -44.48 4.78
CA PHE A 943 -5.43 -45.40 5.16
C PHE A 943 -5.21 -46.85 4.75
N SER A 944 -4.24 -47.15 3.87
CA SER A 944 -3.98 -48.49 3.31
C SER A 944 -3.24 -49.45 4.26
N SER A 945 -3.53 -49.42 5.57
CA SER A 945 -2.84 -50.24 6.57
C SER A 945 -3.68 -51.42 7.04
N THR A 946 -3.07 -52.60 7.09
CA THR A 946 -3.58 -53.77 7.82
C THR A 946 -3.24 -53.73 9.32
N HIS A 947 -2.18 -53.02 9.71
CA HIS A 947 -1.62 -53.07 11.07
C HIS A 947 -1.84 -51.80 11.90
N ALA A 948 -2.16 -50.66 11.27
CA ALA A 948 -2.50 -49.42 11.97
C ALA A 948 -4.03 -49.23 11.96
N PRO A 949 -4.73 -49.33 13.11
CA PRO A 949 -6.18 -49.24 13.15
C PRO A 949 -6.68 -47.81 12.87
N VAL A 950 -7.86 -47.69 12.28
CA VAL A 950 -8.43 -46.41 11.83
C VAL A 950 -8.52 -45.37 12.96
N TRP A 951 -8.85 -45.78 14.18
CA TRP A 951 -8.89 -44.87 15.34
C TRP A 951 -7.52 -44.25 15.66
N ALA A 952 -6.42 -44.99 15.48
CA ALA A 952 -5.07 -44.47 15.69
C ALA A 952 -4.69 -43.48 14.57
N ILE A 953 -5.12 -43.73 13.33
CA ILE A 953 -4.95 -42.79 12.21
C ILE A 953 -5.73 -41.49 12.46
N VAL A 954 -6.94 -41.56 13.03
CA VAL A 954 -7.71 -40.38 13.46
C VAL A 954 -6.99 -39.62 14.58
N LEU A 955 -6.46 -40.30 15.59
CA LEU A 955 -5.66 -39.64 16.65
C LEU A 955 -4.40 -38.96 16.09
N LEU A 956 -3.72 -39.57 15.12
CA LEU A 956 -2.57 -38.96 14.43
C LEU A 956 -2.99 -37.71 13.62
N LEU A 957 -4.14 -37.74 12.93
CA LEU A 957 -4.67 -36.58 12.21
C LEU A 957 -4.98 -35.40 13.16
N LEU A 958 -5.55 -35.68 14.33
CA LEU A 958 -5.80 -34.68 15.38
C LEU A 958 -4.47 -34.15 15.97
N LEU A 959 -3.49 -35.03 16.20
CA LEU A 959 -2.17 -34.64 16.71
C LEU A 959 -1.44 -33.70 15.72
N PHE A 960 -1.38 -34.04 14.43
CA PHE A 960 -0.65 -33.24 13.45
C PHE A 960 -1.40 -31.98 13.03
N PHE A 961 -2.66 -32.09 12.59
CA PHE A 961 -3.40 -30.95 12.02
C PHE A 961 -4.19 -30.12 13.04
N ILE A 962 -4.24 -30.50 14.33
CA ILE A 962 -4.71 -29.63 15.41
C ILE A 962 -3.57 -29.30 16.39
N VAL A 963 -3.00 -30.27 17.11
CA VAL A 963 -2.07 -29.96 18.22
C VAL A 963 -0.76 -29.34 17.70
N ILE A 964 -0.07 -30.01 16.78
CA ILE A 964 1.18 -29.52 16.18
C ILE A 964 0.91 -28.28 15.32
N TRP A 965 -0.22 -28.21 14.61
CA TRP A 965 -0.63 -27.01 13.87
C TRP A 965 -0.83 -25.78 14.79
N CYS A 966 -1.44 -25.95 15.97
CA CYS A 966 -1.59 -24.89 16.97
C CYS A 966 -0.25 -24.45 17.56
N VAL A 967 0.69 -25.37 17.80
CA VAL A 967 2.06 -25.04 18.23
C VAL A 967 2.82 -24.27 17.13
N ALA A 968 2.68 -24.68 15.88
CA ALA A 968 3.24 -23.97 14.73
C ALA A 968 2.62 -22.56 14.59
N LEU A 969 1.30 -22.43 14.65
CA LEU A 969 0.58 -21.14 14.66
C LEU A 969 1.06 -20.22 15.78
N TYR A 970 1.20 -20.72 17.01
CA TYR A 970 1.71 -19.95 18.14
C TYR A 970 3.14 -19.45 17.87
N THR A 971 4.02 -20.34 17.42
CA THR A 971 5.44 -20.03 17.14
C THR A 971 5.58 -19.01 16.01
N ILE A 972 4.86 -19.21 14.90
CA ILE A 972 4.80 -18.30 13.76
C ILE A 972 4.26 -16.93 14.19
N SER A 973 3.20 -16.89 15.01
CA SER A 973 2.65 -15.64 15.56
C SER A 973 3.73 -14.86 16.33
N ARG A 974 4.39 -15.52 17.29
CA ARG A 974 5.45 -14.94 18.14
C ARG A 974 6.65 -14.40 17.33
N PHE A 975 7.06 -15.06 16.24
CA PHE A 975 8.10 -14.52 15.35
C PHE A 975 7.58 -13.43 14.40
N SER A 976 6.33 -13.50 13.96
CA SER A 976 5.71 -12.50 13.07
C SER A 976 5.54 -11.13 13.75
N GLU A 977 5.42 -11.08 15.09
CA GLU A 977 5.50 -9.86 15.91
C GLU A 977 6.77 -9.05 15.68
N HIS A 978 7.87 -9.68 15.22
CA HIS A 978 9.16 -9.03 15.02
C HIS A 978 9.54 -8.97 13.53
N HIS A 979 9.18 -9.99 12.75
CA HIS A 979 9.56 -10.12 11.35
C HIS A 979 8.38 -10.61 10.49
N SER A 980 7.70 -9.67 9.82
CA SER A 980 6.62 -9.99 8.86
C SER A 980 7.07 -10.86 7.68
N TRP A 981 8.37 -10.84 7.35
CA TRP A 981 8.99 -11.68 6.33
C TRP A 981 9.35 -13.09 6.80
N PHE A 982 9.25 -13.40 8.09
CA PHE A 982 9.66 -14.70 8.65
C PHE A 982 8.92 -15.87 7.99
N LEU A 983 7.58 -15.84 7.98
CA LEU A 983 6.78 -16.94 7.43
C LEU A 983 7.00 -17.17 5.92
N PRO A 984 7.06 -16.14 5.05
CA PRO A 984 7.55 -16.27 3.68
C PRO A 984 8.88 -17.00 3.55
N ILE A 985 9.93 -16.55 4.26
CA ILE A 985 11.28 -17.10 4.13
C ILE A 985 11.35 -18.50 4.73
N PHE A 986 10.67 -18.77 5.85
CA PHE A 986 10.56 -20.10 6.45
C PHE A 986 9.87 -21.08 5.50
N GLY A 987 8.72 -20.72 4.92
CA GLY A 987 7.96 -21.59 4.02
C GLY A 987 8.74 -22.02 2.78
N ALA A 988 9.47 -21.09 2.15
CA ALA A 988 10.39 -21.43 1.05
C ALA A 988 11.67 -22.13 1.55
N GLY A 989 12.12 -21.86 2.77
CA GLY A 989 13.27 -22.52 3.41
C GLY A 989 13.06 -24.01 3.70
N LEU A 990 11.81 -24.50 3.73
CA LEU A 990 11.48 -25.92 3.87
C LEU A 990 11.83 -26.77 2.63
N GLY A 991 12.22 -26.15 1.51
CA GLY A 991 12.60 -26.87 0.30
C GLY A 991 11.40 -27.51 -0.40
N ALA A 992 11.41 -28.83 -0.54
CA ALA A 992 10.44 -29.61 -1.32
C ALA A 992 9.64 -30.63 -0.47
N PRO A 993 8.92 -30.23 0.60
CA PRO A 993 8.26 -31.16 1.52
C PRO A 993 7.23 -32.07 0.82
N ARG A 994 6.47 -31.56 -0.17
CA ARG A 994 5.55 -32.38 -0.99
C ARG A 994 6.25 -33.49 -1.76
N TRP A 995 7.43 -33.22 -2.33
CA TRP A 995 8.21 -34.25 -3.03
C TRP A 995 8.63 -35.35 -2.07
N CYS A 996 9.15 -34.98 -0.90
CA CYS A 996 9.52 -35.93 0.15
C CYS A 996 8.31 -36.74 0.64
N GLN A 997 7.14 -36.10 0.82
CA GLN A 997 5.91 -36.78 1.22
C GLN A 997 5.44 -37.81 0.18
N MET A 998 5.44 -37.43 -1.09
CA MET A 998 5.03 -38.30 -2.19
C MET A 998 6.04 -39.43 -2.44
N LEU A 999 7.34 -39.16 -2.32
CA LEU A 999 8.37 -40.19 -2.37
C LEU A 999 8.17 -41.20 -1.23
N TRP A 1000 7.94 -40.73 0.00
CA TRP A 1000 7.72 -41.60 1.17
C TRP A 1000 6.55 -42.58 0.99
N SER A 1001 5.42 -42.11 0.49
CA SER A 1001 4.21 -42.93 0.29
C SER A 1001 4.26 -43.83 -0.95
N THR A 1002 4.83 -43.37 -2.06
CA THR A 1002 4.74 -44.06 -3.36
C THR A 1002 5.92 -44.95 -3.70
N SER A 1003 7.11 -44.72 -3.11
CA SER A 1003 8.30 -45.58 -3.29
C SER A 1003 8.28 -46.90 -2.51
N GLY A 1004 7.19 -47.19 -1.79
CA GLY A 1004 7.11 -48.33 -0.87
C GLY A 1004 7.91 -48.16 0.43
N MET A 1005 8.87 -47.23 0.50
CA MET A 1005 9.76 -47.03 1.65
C MET A 1005 9.02 -46.75 2.96
N GLY A 1006 7.86 -46.08 2.91
CA GLY A 1006 7.02 -45.85 4.08
C GLY A 1006 6.21 -47.06 4.57
N LEU A 1007 6.24 -48.22 3.91
CA LEU A 1007 5.40 -49.37 4.27
C LEU A 1007 5.97 -50.19 5.45
N TYR A 1008 7.29 -50.26 5.59
CA TYR A 1008 7.98 -50.99 6.66
C TYR A 1008 9.23 -50.25 7.12
N LEU A 1009 9.46 -50.22 8.43
CA LEU A 1009 10.64 -49.62 9.06
C LEU A 1009 11.38 -50.71 9.84
N PRO A 1010 12.70 -50.91 9.62
CA PRO A 1010 13.43 -52.08 10.12
C PRO A 1010 13.69 -52.07 11.64
N TRP A 1011 13.41 -50.97 12.32
CA TRP A 1011 13.77 -50.71 13.73
C TRP A 1011 12.56 -50.68 14.68
N GLY A 1012 11.45 -51.34 14.34
CA GLY A 1012 10.24 -51.35 15.19
C GLY A 1012 9.33 -52.57 14.97
N SER A 1013 8.39 -52.77 15.90
CA SER A 1013 7.32 -53.76 15.74
C SER A 1013 6.40 -53.38 14.56
N THR A 1014 5.71 -54.35 13.97
CA THR A 1014 4.87 -54.15 12.77
C THR A 1014 3.83 -53.03 12.93
N VAL A 1015 3.23 -52.90 14.11
CA VAL A 1015 2.31 -51.80 14.46
C VAL A 1015 3.08 -50.50 14.68
N GLY A 1016 4.21 -50.53 15.39
CA GLY A 1016 5.06 -49.36 15.64
C GLY A 1016 5.62 -48.74 14.36
N SER A 1017 6.10 -49.56 13.42
CA SER A 1017 6.54 -49.13 12.09
C SER A 1017 5.39 -48.56 11.26
N ALA A 1018 4.22 -49.19 11.28
CA ALA A 1018 3.04 -48.73 10.53
C ALA A 1018 2.49 -47.39 11.06
N ILE A 1019 2.64 -47.11 12.35
CA ILE A 1019 2.33 -45.82 12.98
C ILE A 1019 3.42 -44.79 12.67
N ALA A 1020 4.70 -45.12 12.91
CA ALA A 1020 5.82 -44.17 12.71
C ALA A 1020 5.95 -43.68 11.27
N GLY A 1021 5.77 -44.56 10.28
CA GLY A 1021 5.77 -44.18 8.86
C GLY A 1021 4.64 -43.20 8.50
N ARG A 1022 3.47 -43.33 9.15
CA ARG A 1022 2.33 -42.41 8.97
C ARG A 1022 2.53 -41.09 9.71
N SER A 1023 3.14 -41.11 10.90
CA SER A 1023 3.57 -39.90 11.61
C SER A 1023 4.55 -39.08 10.78
N LEU A 1024 5.54 -39.71 10.11
CA LEU A 1024 6.47 -39.00 9.24
C LEU A 1024 5.77 -38.44 7.98
N TRP A 1025 4.86 -39.19 7.38
CA TRP A 1025 4.06 -38.70 6.24
C TRP A 1025 3.16 -37.51 6.60
N LEU A 1026 2.55 -37.52 7.79
CA LEU A 1026 1.76 -36.41 8.32
C LEU A 1026 2.62 -35.20 8.70
N TRP A 1027 3.84 -35.42 9.21
CA TRP A 1027 4.81 -34.35 9.42
C TRP A 1027 5.22 -33.68 8.11
N LEU A 1028 5.55 -34.46 7.07
CA LEU A 1028 5.89 -33.92 5.75
C LEU A 1028 4.71 -33.16 5.10
N GLY A 1029 3.47 -33.63 5.29
CA GLY A 1029 2.26 -32.90 4.87
C GLY A 1029 2.01 -31.62 5.68
N THR A 1030 2.36 -31.62 6.97
CA THR A 1030 2.33 -30.41 7.82
C THR A 1030 3.33 -29.37 7.31
N LEU A 1031 4.54 -29.79 6.92
CA LEU A 1031 5.55 -28.91 6.32
C LEU A 1031 5.14 -28.40 4.93
N ASP A 1032 4.48 -29.20 4.10
CA ASP A 1032 3.94 -28.75 2.81
C ASP A 1032 2.84 -27.69 2.98
N ALA A 1033 1.91 -27.92 3.91
CA ALA A 1033 0.86 -26.95 4.23
C ALA A 1033 1.45 -25.62 4.74
N LEU A 1034 2.53 -25.65 5.54
CA LEU A 1034 3.25 -24.44 5.97
C LEU A 1034 4.03 -23.76 4.82
N SER A 1035 4.64 -24.53 3.92
CA SER A 1035 5.30 -24.02 2.71
C SER A 1035 4.31 -23.28 1.79
N GLY A 1036 3.16 -23.89 1.51
CA GLY A 1036 2.09 -23.29 0.71
C GLY A 1036 1.56 -21.98 1.31
N VAL A 1037 1.41 -21.91 2.64
CA VAL A 1037 1.04 -20.66 3.33
C VAL A 1037 2.15 -19.60 3.23
N GLY A 1038 3.42 -19.99 3.33
CA GLY A 1038 4.56 -19.08 3.12
C GLY A 1038 4.56 -18.45 1.72
N ILE A 1039 4.37 -19.26 0.67
CA ILE A 1039 4.30 -18.81 -0.73
C ILE A 1039 3.05 -17.95 -0.98
N GLY A 1040 1.88 -18.36 -0.45
CA GLY A 1040 0.66 -17.54 -0.50
C GLY A 1040 0.84 -16.18 0.19
N THR A 1041 1.60 -16.16 1.30
CA THR A 1041 1.97 -14.93 2.01
C THR A 1041 2.94 -14.07 1.21
N MET A 1042 3.90 -14.64 0.46
CA MET A 1042 4.76 -13.87 -0.46
C MET A 1042 3.94 -13.07 -1.47
N LEU A 1043 2.94 -13.70 -2.09
CA LEU A 1043 2.06 -13.04 -3.07
C LEU A 1043 1.23 -11.93 -2.40
N LEU A 1044 0.64 -12.19 -1.23
CA LEU A 1044 -0.12 -11.19 -0.47
C LEU A 1044 0.72 -10.02 0.07
N GLN A 1045 2.04 -10.20 0.26
CA GLN A 1045 2.95 -9.14 0.69
C GLN A 1045 3.53 -8.32 -0.48
N THR A 1046 3.64 -8.89 -1.69
CA THR A 1046 4.27 -8.26 -2.86
C THR A 1046 3.28 -7.69 -3.88
N LEU A 1047 2.00 -8.08 -3.84
CA LEU A 1047 0.97 -7.73 -4.81
C LEU A 1047 -0.28 -7.16 -4.14
N THR A 1048 -1.04 -6.32 -4.85
CA THR A 1048 -2.37 -5.89 -4.36
C THR A 1048 -3.39 -7.03 -4.52
N ARG A 1049 -4.45 -7.08 -3.69
CA ARG A 1049 -5.43 -8.19 -3.69
C ARG A 1049 -5.99 -8.55 -5.08
N HIS A 1050 -6.25 -7.55 -5.93
CA HIS A 1050 -6.66 -7.75 -7.32
C HIS A 1050 -5.59 -8.43 -8.19
N HIS A 1051 -4.30 -8.08 -8.01
CA HIS A 1051 -3.19 -8.76 -8.68
C HIS A 1051 -2.97 -10.19 -8.15
N VAL A 1052 -3.25 -10.45 -6.86
CA VAL A 1052 -3.27 -11.82 -6.30
C VAL A 1052 -4.40 -12.65 -6.92
N ALA A 1053 -5.62 -12.10 -7.02
CA ALA A 1053 -6.76 -12.80 -7.63
C ALA A 1053 -6.50 -13.27 -9.07
N VAL A 1054 -6.00 -12.38 -9.94
CA VAL A 1054 -5.65 -12.75 -11.32
C VAL A 1054 -4.47 -13.72 -11.37
N THR A 1055 -3.48 -13.59 -10.49
CA THR A 1055 -2.34 -14.51 -10.41
C THR A 1055 -2.80 -15.93 -10.04
N LEU A 1056 -3.66 -16.05 -9.02
CA LEU A 1056 -4.17 -17.35 -8.59
C LEU A 1056 -5.09 -17.96 -9.65
N THR A 1057 -5.98 -17.18 -10.28
CA THR A 1057 -6.86 -17.72 -11.33
C THR A 1057 -6.09 -18.11 -12.60
N ALA A 1058 -5.07 -17.34 -13.00
CA ALA A 1058 -4.15 -17.72 -14.07
C ALA A 1058 -3.35 -18.99 -13.70
N SER A 1059 -2.97 -19.16 -12.43
CA SER A 1059 -2.29 -20.37 -11.97
C SER A 1059 -3.19 -21.61 -11.97
N GLN A 1060 -4.49 -21.48 -11.69
CA GLN A 1060 -5.46 -22.58 -11.86
C GLN A 1060 -5.58 -23.00 -13.33
N VAL A 1061 -5.66 -22.04 -14.24
CA VAL A 1061 -5.67 -22.28 -15.69
C VAL A 1061 -4.41 -23.03 -16.13
N LEU A 1062 -3.22 -22.54 -15.76
CA LEU A 1062 -1.94 -23.17 -16.11
C LEU A 1062 -1.75 -24.54 -15.46
N GLY A 1063 -2.15 -24.71 -14.19
CA GLY A 1063 -2.08 -25.98 -13.46
C GLY A 1063 -3.03 -27.04 -14.04
N SER A 1064 -4.19 -26.63 -14.53
CA SER A 1064 -5.14 -27.52 -15.23
C SER A 1064 -4.55 -28.02 -16.55
N ILE A 1065 -3.98 -27.11 -17.35
CA ILE A 1065 -3.31 -27.45 -18.61
C ILE A 1065 -2.10 -28.38 -18.34
N ALA A 1066 -1.30 -28.08 -17.31
CA ALA A 1066 -0.16 -28.92 -16.91
C ALA A 1066 -0.59 -30.30 -16.41
N THR A 1067 -1.73 -30.43 -15.72
CA THR A 1067 -2.30 -31.72 -15.27
C THR A 1067 -2.82 -32.56 -16.45
N ILE A 1068 -3.47 -31.92 -17.42
CA ILE A 1068 -3.91 -32.58 -18.67
C ILE A 1068 -2.68 -33.06 -19.47
N ALA A 1069 -1.63 -32.23 -19.57
CA ALA A 1069 -0.38 -32.61 -20.21
C ALA A 1069 0.33 -33.75 -19.46
N ALA A 1070 0.39 -33.71 -18.12
CA ALA A 1070 0.99 -34.78 -17.30
C ALA A 1070 0.37 -36.14 -17.61
N ARG A 1071 -0.97 -36.25 -17.54
CA ARG A 1071 -1.70 -37.49 -17.84
C ARG A 1071 -1.51 -38.00 -19.28
N ALA A 1072 -1.05 -37.16 -20.19
CA ALA A 1072 -0.73 -37.51 -21.58
C ALA A 1072 0.76 -37.82 -21.84
N SER A 1073 1.71 -37.24 -21.09
CA SER A 1073 3.15 -37.29 -21.43
C SER A 1073 4.16 -37.36 -20.28
N SER A 1074 3.75 -37.32 -19.00
CA SER A 1074 4.72 -37.43 -17.90
C SER A 1074 5.17 -38.88 -17.67
N PRO A 1075 6.42 -39.14 -17.22
CA PRO A 1075 6.88 -40.51 -16.95
C PRO A 1075 6.19 -41.18 -15.75
N ASP A 1076 5.31 -40.45 -15.03
CA ASP A 1076 4.43 -40.93 -13.97
C ASP A 1076 2.93 -40.91 -14.34
N ALA A 1077 2.58 -40.70 -15.62
CA ALA A 1077 1.21 -40.44 -16.08
C ALA A 1077 0.16 -41.46 -15.61
N THR A 1078 0.53 -42.73 -15.42
CA THR A 1078 -0.36 -43.82 -14.94
C THR A 1078 -0.08 -44.27 -13.50
N GLY A 1079 1.02 -43.84 -12.89
CA GLY A 1079 1.51 -44.28 -11.58
C GLY A 1079 2.95 -43.85 -11.31
N PRO A 1080 3.54 -44.18 -10.15
CA PRO A 1080 4.81 -43.62 -9.65
C PRO A 1080 5.99 -43.64 -10.65
N GLY A 1081 6.04 -44.64 -11.52
CA GLY A 1081 6.95 -44.69 -12.67
C GLY A 1081 8.44 -44.66 -12.29
N ALA A 1082 9.25 -44.13 -13.20
CA ALA A 1082 10.68 -43.84 -12.94
C ALA A 1082 10.88 -42.53 -12.14
N VAL A 1083 9.83 -41.73 -11.98
CA VAL A 1083 9.81 -40.46 -11.23
C VAL A 1083 9.89 -40.71 -9.72
N PHE A 1084 9.19 -41.74 -9.24
CA PHE A 1084 9.17 -42.20 -7.85
C PHE A 1084 9.46 -43.71 -7.80
N PRO A 1085 10.74 -44.13 -7.92
CA PRO A 1085 11.12 -45.54 -7.96
C PRO A 1085 10.76 -46.29 -6.67
N ASN A 1086 10.49 -47.60 -6.77
CA ASN A 1086 10.15 -48.44 -5.62
C ASN A 1086 11.41 -48.86 -4.84
N LEU A 1087 11.87 -47.96 -3.97
CA LEU A 1087 13.05 -48.12 -3.12
C LEU A 1087 12.96 -49.28 -2.13
N ALA A 1088 11.74 -49.72 -1.78
CA ALA A 1088 11.54 -50.91 -0.94
C ALA A 1088 11.81 -52.25 -1.68
N VAL A 1089 11.88 -52.24 -3.01
CA VAL A 1089 12.18 -53.42 -3.83
C VAL A 1089 13.59 -53.35 -4.43
N SER A 1090 14.05 -52.18 -4.90
CA SER A 1090 15.43 -52.02 -5.37
C SER A 1090 15.91 -50.57 -5.38
N LEU A 1091 17.15 -50.36 -4.93
CA LEU A 1091 17.87 -49.09 -5.06
C LEU A 1091 18.29 -48.77 -6.50
N ALA A 1092 18.28 -49.74 -7.42
CA ALA A 1092 18.67 -49.54 -8.82
C ALA A 1092 17.78 -48.49 -9.54
N GLY A 1093 16.55 -48.29 -9.07
CA GLY A 1093 15.66 -47.23 -9.58
C GLY A 1093 16.19 -45.81 -9.37
N LEU A 1094 17.17 -45.59 -8.48
CA LEU A 1094 17.87 -44.30 -8.34
C LEU A 1094 18.81 -43.99 -9.53
N GLY A 1095 19.02 -44.94 -10.45
CA GLY A 1095 19.70 -44.69 -11.72
C GLY A 1095 18.82 -43.98 -12.77
N ALA A 1096 17.52 -43.83 -12.53
CA ALA A 1096 16.59 -43.16 -13.42
C ALA A 1096 16.88 -41.65 -13.51
N TRP A 1097 17.02 -41.13 -14.73
CA TRP A 1097 17.25 -39.69 -14.95
C TRP A 1097 15.99 -38.86 -14.63
N GLU A 1098 14.81 -39.47 -14.76
CA GLU A 1098 13.50 -38.91 -14.46
C GLU A 1098 13.39 -38.46 -13.00
N PHE A 1099 13.82 -39.31 -12.06
CA PHE A 1099 13.87 -39.02 -10.63
C PHE A 1099 14.74 -37.78 -10.34
N TRP A 1100 15.95 -37.73 -10.89
CA TRP A 1100 16.89 -36.63 -10.65
C TRP A 1100 16.44 -35.31 -11.29
N VAL A 1101 15.85 -35.36 -12.49
CA VAL A 1101 15.29 -34.17 -13.15
C VAL A 1101 14.08 -33.64 -12.39
N ALA A 1102 13.15 -34.51 -11.98
CA ALA A 1102 11.99 -34.11 -11.18
C ALA A 1102 12.41 -33.51 -9.83
N LEU A 1103 13.33 -34.15 -9.11
CA LEU A 1103 13.93 -33.63 -7.87
C LEU A 1103 14.61 -32.28 -8.09
N LEU A 1104 15.41 -32.12 -9.16
CA LEU A 1104 16.08 -30.85 -9.49
C LEU A 1104 15.06 -29.72 -9.71
N PHE A 1105 13.96 -29.98 -10.43
CA PHE A 1105 12.87 -29.02 -10.56
C PHE A 1105 12.34 -28.62 -9.17
N GLN A 1106 11.97 -29.58 -8.31
CA GLN A 1106 11.40 -29.27 -6.99
C GLN A 1106 12.39 -28.55 -6.05
N LEU A 1107 13.70 -28.77 -6.17
CA LEU A 1107 14.73 -28.07 -5.38
C LEU A 1107 15.07 -26.66 -5.90
N VAL A 1108 14.86 -26.37 -7.18
CA VAL A 1108 15.14 -25.04 -7.76
C VAL A 1108 14.02 -24.03 -7.47
N LEU A 1109 12.76 -24.46 -7.39
CA LEU A 1109 11.62 -23.56 -7.16
C LEU A 1109 11.75 -22.70 -5.87
N PRO A 1110 12.11 -23.23 -4.69
CA PRO A 1110 12.17 -22.44 -3.46
C PRO A 1110 13.32 -21.42 -3.48
N VAL A 1111 14.44 -21.75 -4.11
CA VAL A 1111 15.57 -20.83 -4.30
C VAL A 1111 15.15 -19.62 -5.12
N GLY A 1112 14.42 -19.83 -6.23
CA GLY A 1112 13.90 -18.73 -7.04
C GLY A 1112 12.88 -17.86 -6.31
N PHE A 1113 12.01 -18.45 -5.46
CA PHE A 1113 11.11 -17.69 -4.59
C PHE A 1113 11.89 -16.76 -3.64
N LEU A 1114 12.93 -17.27 -2.96
CA LEU A 1114 13.78 -16.47 -2.08
C LEU A 1114 14.52 -15.35 -2.84
N MET A 1115 15.04 -15.63 -4.04
CA MET A 1115 15.73 -14.64 -4.88
C MET A 1115 14.81 -13.50 -5.34
N PHE A 1116 13.57 -13.78 -5.74
CA PHE A 1116 12.65 -12.74 -6.20
C PHE A 1116 11.93 -12.02 -5.06
N PHE A 1117 11.58 -12.71 -3.97
CA PHE A 1117 10.82 -12.14 -2.85
C PHE A 1117 11.50 -10.91 -2.23
N ARG A 1118 12.79 -10.99 -1.88
CA ARG A 1118 13.52 -9.86 -1.26
C ARG A 1118 13.56 -8.62 -2.17
N ASN A 1119 13.69 -8.83 -3.47
CA ASN A 1119 13.71 -7.72 -4.44
C ASN A 1119 12.32 -7.07 -4.57
N GLU A 1120 11.26 -7.86 -4.71
CA GLU A 1120 9.90 -7.36 -4.88
C GLU A 1120 9.36 -6.71 -3.59
N GLN A 1121 9.74 -7.21 -2.40
CA GLN A 1121 9.37 -6.65 -1.10
C GLN A 1121 9.90 -5.22 -0.91
N LEU A 1122 11.11 -4.92 -1.36
CA LEU A 1122 11.71 -3.57 -1.31
C LEU A 1122 11.03 -2.56 -2.27
N PHE A 1123 10.15 -3.04 -3.14
CA PHE A 1123 9.36 -2.26 -4.09
C PHE A 1123 7.84 -2.45 -3.89
N LYS A 1124 7.42 -2.77 -2.66
CA LYS A 1124 6.00 -2.81 -2.27
C LYS A 1124 5.40 -1.40 -2.26
N PRO A 1125 4.17 -1.19 -2.78
CA PRO A 1125 3.34 0.02 -2.55
C PRO A 1125 3.27 0.42 -1.06
#